data_AF-A0A2S0KC67-F1
#
_entry.id   AF-A0A2S0KC67-F1
#
_cell.length_a   1.000
_cell.length_b   1.000
_cell.length_c   1.000
_cell.angle_alpha   90.00
_cell.angle_beta   90.00
_cell.angle_gamma   90.00
#
_symmetry.space_group_name_H-M   'P 1'
#
loop_
_entity.id
_entity.type
_entity.pdbx_description
1 polymer ?
#
loop_
_entity_poly.entity_id
_entity_poly.type
_entity_poly.pdbx_seq_one_letter_code
_entity_poly.pdbx_strand_id
1 'polypeptide(L)'
;MLDGDALPKSPDQAESAASNPLRQSIGRLIRRARVIVTHAPLSLAAAGVVLIAGIASGTLWQSIQLKAWFDDVAYGVPALREGQWWTVLSGTVFGLTPAQVVSILVLAVTVLAWSEWRLGTLRTALVMLLSQVLGVLATALFAWALSDSVISGIHWQWPTHLATIRDVGMTTAIVGAVTAATATLRSPWRLRMRLVIVAYVALSLLFRGSFADVSHLVAFAVMLPAGERLFSTAEHGFAPRTRREVRLLGFSGLIVIAAAAVLVWFFPGSGPLGPTDSEDSSIWAMWIHVGVIVFVALGLRRGRRWAWWVTVVFGLLNVVGLIVTVVLLLTTDFVPQGGVTLGTSILWLAEVAILFSGRFAFRGRLRVPATDGPGAPLAKDLIRNYGGGTMSWMTIWPGNHYLFDDVDAPSTVVAYQRHAGTMIALTDPVGPPELLDQSVREFTKFAEASGLTPCWFSIDAETAASAERMGWRTAQIAEDAIVDLPGLAFKGKPWQHVRTAMNKAKKEGLRHRLVRLADEPFSVRAQVQAISEEWVGDKGLPEMGFTLGGVDEALDPETVVSLAVDGDGSVHGVLSWLPVYGRHGVVQGWTLDVMRRRSDGFGPVIEFMLGSAFLEFQAQGALFASLSGAPLASSTGEVSASATDRLLDALGGALEPFYGFRSLHAFKKKFQPRYQGVYLAFRDEADLPRIGIAISRAYLPDATPRQLAQLAMSAER
;
A
#
# COMPACT_ATOMS: atom_id res chain seq x y z
N MET A 1 -47.18 51.52 -27.00
CA MET A 1 -48.50 51.16 -26.43
C MET A 1 -48.53 49.64 -26.40
N LEU A 2 -48.72 49.06 -25.20
CA LEU A 2 -48.87 47.61 -24.90
C LEU A 2 -47.53 46.83 -24.94
N ASP A 3 -46.94 46.56 -23.78
CA ASP A 3 -47.15 45.38 -22.90
C ASP A 3 -46.32 44.18 -23.35
N GLY A 4 -45.22 43.95 -22.62
CA GLY A 4 -44.36 42.79 -22.77
C GLY A 4 -44.17 42.14 -21.39
N ASP A 5 -44.88 41.04 -21.19
CA ASP A 5 -44.81 40.14 -20.03
C ASP A 5 -43.37 39.75 -19.69
N ALA A 6 -42.95 40.05 -18.46
CA ALA A 6 -41.80 39.42 -17.83
C ALA A 6 -42.30 38.37 -16.82
N LEU A 7 -42.09 37.10 -17.17
CA LEU A 7 -42.27 35.91 -16.33
C LEU A 7 -41.50 36.03 -14.99
N PRO A 8 -41.99 35.41 -13.90
CA PRO A 8 -41.32 35.45 -12.60
C PRO A 8 -40.02 34.64 -12.63
N LYS A 9 -38.93 35.21 -12.10
CA LYS A 9 -37.65 34.54 -11.90
C LYS A 9 -37.82 33.37 -10.92
N SER A 10 -37.24 32.22 -11.27
CA SER A 10 -37.20 31.00 -10.44
C SER A 10 -36.33 31.16 -9.18
N PRO A 11 -36.53 30.34 -8.13
CA PRO A 11 -35.91 30.52 -6.81
C PRO A 11 -34.41 30.16 -6.70
N ASP A 12 -33.69 29.96 -7.81
CA ASP A 12 -32.33 29.38 -7.80
C ASP A 12 -31.19 30.42 -7.83
N GLN A 13 -31.47 31.70 -7.56
CA GLN A 13 -30.44 32.76 -7.53
C GLN A 13 -30.07 33.25 -6.13
N ALA A 14 -30.43 32.53 -5.06
CA ALA A 14 -30.15 32.92 -3.67
C ALA A 14 -29.09 32.06 -2.94
N GLU A 15 -28.42 31.11 -3.60
CA GLU A 15 -27.42 30.23 -2.94
C GLU A 15 -26.00 30.31 -3.55
N SER A 16 -25.59 31.50 -3.99
CA SER A 16 -24.17 31.82 -4.24
C SER A 16 -23.62 32.74 -3.15
N ALA A 17 -23.90 32.41 -1.88
CA ALA A 17 -23.16 33.00 -0.77
C ALA A 17 -21.84 32.22 -0.62
N ALA A 18 -20.74 32.87 -0.99
CA ALA A 18 -19.37 32.39 -0.80
C ALA A 18 -19.24 31.68 0.56
N SER A 19 -19.15 30.36 0.53
CA SER A 19 -19.07 29.54 1.73
C SER A 19 -17.77 29.88 2.45
N ASN A 20 -17.88 30.59 3.57
CA ASN A 20 -16.73 31.08 4.33
C ASN A 20 -15.79 29.89 4.68
N PRO A 21 -14.54 29.86 4.16
CA PRO A 21 -13.62 28.73 4.31
C PRO A 21 -13.32 28.43 5.79
N LEU A 22 -13.43 29.41 6.68
CA LEU A 22 -13.33 29.22 8.12
C LEU A 22 -14.51 28.42 8.69
N ARG A 23 -15.76 28.69 8.26
CA ARG A 23 -16.94 27.90 8.70
C ARG A 23 -16.87 26.46 8.21
N GLN A 24 -16.40 26.22 7.00
CA GLN A 24 -16.18 24.86 6.50
C GLN A 24 -15.04 24.13 7.24
N SER A 25 -13.96 24.85 7.58
CA SER A 25 -12.84 24.29 8.35
C SER A 25 -13.26 23.96 9.78
N ILE A 26 -14.01 24.86 10.43
CA ILE A 26 -14.59 24.65 11.75
C ILE A 26 -15.61 23.50 11.71
N GLY A 27 -16.48 23.44 10.70
CA GLY A 27 -17.42 22.33 10.51
C GLY A 27 -16.73 20.98 10.31
N ARG A 28 -15.62 20.94 9.55
CA ARG A 28 -14.77 19.75 9.40
C ARG A 28 -14.09 19.36 10.72
N LEU A 29 -13.59 20.32 11.48
CA LEU A 29 -13.01 20.11 12.81
C LEU A 29 -14.03 19.57 13.80
N ILE A 30 -15.23 20.15 13.87
CA ILE A 30 -16.31 19.69 14.74
C ILE A 30 -16.77 18.28 14.37
N ARG A 31 -16.90 17.98 13.06
CA ARG A 31 -17.27 16.64 12.60
C ARG A 31 -16.19 15.61 12.94
N ARG A 32 -14.91 15.94 12.77
CA ARG A 32 -13.77 15.08 13.17
C ARG A 32 -13.71 14.89 14.69
N ALA A 33 -13.88 15.95 15.46
CA ALA A 33 -13.91 15.90 16.92
C ALA A 33 -15.07 15.04 17.42
N ARG A 34 -16.27 15.18 16.82
CA ARG A 34 -17.44 14.36 17.16
C ARG A 34 -17.21 12.88 16.87
N VAL A 35 -16.57 12.54 15.75
CA VAL A 35 -16.21 11.16 15.42
C VAL A 35 -15.22 10.58 16.44
N ILE A 36 -14.21 11.35 16.85
CA ILE A 36 -13.25 10.91 17.88
C ILE A 36 -13.95 10.70 19.22
N VAL A 37 -14.80 11.63 19.65
CA VAL A 37 -15.54 11.55 20.91
C VAL A 37 -16.49 10.35 20.94
N THR A 38 -17.13 10.01 19.82
CA THR A 38 -18.04 8.84 19.78
C THR A 38 -17.31 7.50 19.70
N HIS A 39 -16.06 7.46 19.22
CA HIS A 39 -15.33 6.20 19.00
C HIS A 39 -14.21 5.92 20.02
N ALA A 40 -13.87 6.87 20.88
CA ALA A 40 -12.84 6.70 21.91
C ALA A 40 -13.23 7.26 23.31
N PRO A 41 -14.42 6.94 23.85
CA PRO A 41 -14.87 7.47 25.15
C PRO A 41 -13.99 7.04 26.33
N LEU A 42 -13.49 5.81 26.37
CA LEU A 42 -12.60 5.35 27.45
C LEU A 42 -11.27 6.10 27.44
N SER A 43 -10.71 6.33 26.26
CA SER A 43 -9.43 7.00 26.07
C SER A 43 -9.50 8.46 26.53
N LEU A 44 -10.59 9.15 26.19
CA LEU A 44 -10.86 10.51 26.65
C LEU A 44 -11.13 10.56 28.16
N ALA A 45 -11.87 9.58 28.70
CA ALA A 45 -12.09 9.47 30.14
C ALA A 45 -10.78 9.23 30.89
N ALA A 46 -9.92 8.33 30.41
CA ALA A 46 -8.61 8.05 31.00
C ALA A 46 -7.70 9.28 30.97
N ALA A 47 -7.64 10.00 29.84
CA ALA A 47 -6.90 11.25 29.74
C ALA A 47 -7.47 12.33 30.68
N GLY A 48 -8.80 12.45 30.76
CA GLY A 48 -9.48 13.38 31.66
C GLY A 48 -9.19 13.09 33.13
N VAL A 49 -9.22 11.82 33.54
CA VAL A 49 -8.90 11.39 34.91
C VAL A 49 -7.45 11.72 35.26
N VAL A 50 -6.49 11.39 34.38
CA VAL A 50 -5.06 11.72 34.60
C VAL A 50 -4.84 13.23 34.67
N LEU A 51 -5.51 14.00 33.81
CA LEU A 51 -5.40 15.46 33.81
C LEU A 51 -5.98 16.08 35.09
N ILE A 52 -7.18 15.67 35.48
CA ILE A 52 -7.85 16.17 36.69
C ILE A 52 -7.04 15.78 37.93
N ALA A 53 -6.61 14.52 38.03
CA ALA A 53 -5.77 14.04 39.12
C ALA A 53 -4.44 14.81 39.15
N GLY A 54 -3.81 15.01 37.98
CA GLY A 54 -2.58 15.76 37.82
C GLY A 54 -2.67 17.22 38.29
N ILE A 55 -3.78 17.88 37.96
CA ILE A 55 -4.06 19.25 38.38
C ILE A 55 -4.35 19.32 39.88
N ALA A 56 -5.29 18.49 40.37
CA ALA A 56 -5.73 18.51 41.76
C ALA A 56 -4.61 18.16 42.75
N SER A 57 -3.73 17.23 42.38
CA SER A 57 -2.59 16.80 43.19
C SER A 57 -1.33 17.68 43.02
N GLY A 58 -1.32 18.57 42.02
CA GLY A 58 -0.16 19.37 41.63
C GLY A 58 0.98 18.56 40.97
N THR A 59 0.74 17.29 40.63
CA THR A 59 1.73 16.40 39.98
C THR A 59 1.97 16.75 38.51
N LEU A 60 1.12 17.58 37.92
CA LEU A 60 1.36 18.17 36.60
C LEU A 60 2.54 19.16 36.60
N TRP A 61 2.89 19.73 37.74
CA TRP A 61 3.98 20.73 37.86
C TRP A 61 5.19 20.24 38.66
N GLN A 62 5.00 19.26 39.55
CA GLN A 62 6.05 18.73 40.42
C GLN A 62 6.06 17.21 40.40
N SER A 63 7.22 16.61 40.64
CA SER A 63 7.33 15.16 40.82
C SER A 63 6.42 14.69 41.95
N ILE A 64 5.69 13.59 41.72
CA ILE A 64 4.85 12.98 42.74
C ILE A 64 5.66 12.44 43.92
N GLN A 65 6.94 12.09 43.70
CA GLN A 65 7.84 11.60 44.73
C GLN A 65 8.09 12.63 45.86
N LEU A 66 7.79 13.90 45.61
CA LEU A 66 7.87 14.98 46.61
C LEU A 66 6.60 15.11 47.46
N LYS A 67 5.56 14.31 47.20
CA LYS A 67 4.28 14.39 47.90
C LYS A 67 4.28 13.39 49.06
N ALA A 68 3.82 13.84 50.23
CA ALA A 68 3.80 13.03 51.46
C ALA A 68 2.94 11.75 51.35
N TRP A 69 1.94 11.75 50.47
CA TRP A 69 1.01 10.63 50.23
C TRP A 69 1.44 9.73 49.07
N PHE A 70 2.64 9.92 48.49
CA PHE A 70 3.13 9.11 47.37
C PHE A 70 3.12 7.61 47.69
N ASP A 71 3.59 7.25 48.88
CA ASP A 71 3.68 5.86 49.32
C ASP A 71 2.30 5.19 49.47
N ASP A 72 1.22 5.96 49.65
CA ASP A 72 -0.14 5.42 49.80
C ASP A 72 -0.79 5.01 48.47
N VAL A 73 -0.25 5.49 47.34
CA VAL A 73 -0.82 5.28 46.00
C VAL A 73 0.13 4.57 45.03
N ALA A 74 1.42 4.57 45.31
CA ALA A 74 2.44 4.02 44.42
C ALA A 74 2.59 2.51 44.60
N TYR A 75 2.61 1.78 43.48
CA TYR A 75 2.73 0.33 43.49
C TYR A 75 4.20 -0.10 43.46
N GLY A 76 4.47 -1.32 43.91
CA GLY A 76 5.82 -1.88 43.94
C GLY A 76 5.92 -3.00 44.97
N VAL A 77 7.08 -3.64 45.06
CA VAL A 77 7.33 -4.66 46.09
C VAL A 77 7.11 -4.12 47.51
N PRO A 78 7.55 -2.88 47.87
CA PRO A 78 7.29 -2.32 49.21
C PRO A 78 5.79 -2.20 49.54
N ALA A 79 5.00 -1.62 48.63
CA ALA A 79 3.55 -1.44 48.82
C ALA A 79 2.81 -2.78 48.98
N LEU A 80 3.20 -3.81 48.20
CA LEU A 80 2.60 -5.15 48.33
C LEU A 80 2.98 -5.84 49.64
N ARG A 81 4.21 -5.65 50.14
CA ARG A 81 4.63 -6.14 51.46
C ARG A 81 3.86 -5.47 52.60
N GLU A 82 3.51 -4.21 52.43
CA GLU A 82 2.71 -3.42 53.38
C GLU A 82 1.19 -3.69 53.28
N GLY A 83 0.77 -4.60 52.38
CA GLY A 83 -0.65 -4.97 52.20
C GLY A 83 -1.46 -3.95 51.37
N GLN A 84 -0.81 -2.98 50.74
CA GLN A 84 -1.44 -1.92 49.96
C GLN A 84 -1.75 -2.37 48.51
N TRP A 85 -2.52 -3.44 48.35
CA TRP A 85 -2.82 -4.03 47.03
C TRP A 85 -3.62 -3.09 46.10
N TRP A 86 -4.35 -2.11 46.64
CA TRP A 86 -5.10 -1.13 45.85
C TRP A 86 -4.19 -0.22 44.99
N THR A 87 -2.91 -0.06 45.39
CA THR A 87 -1.92 0.77 44.70
C THR A 87 -1.73 0.39 43.24
N VAL A 88 -1.90 -0.90 42.91
CA VAL A 88 -1.83 -1.42 41.53
C VAL A 88 -2.83 -0.72 40.61
N LEU A 89 -3.99 -0.32 41.15
CA LEU A 89 -5.04 0.40 40.42
C LEU A 89 -4.98 1.90 40.66
N SER A 90 -4.83 2.36 41.90
CA SER A 90 -4.82 3.79 42.21
C SER A 90 -3.59 4.51 41.63
N GLY A 91 -2.45 3.83 41.51
CA GLY A 91 -1.24 4.39 40.90
C GLY A 91 -1.35 4.65 39.40
N THR A 92 -2.38 4.13 38.72
CA THR A 92 -2.54 4.29 37.26
C THR A 92 -2.83 5.72 36.83
N VAL A 93 -3.47 6.52 37.69
CA VAL A 93 -3.94 7.87 37.33
C VAL A 93 -2.85 8.95 37.43
N PHE A 94 -1.65 8.57 37.87
CA PHE A 94 -0.53 9.49 38.13
C PHE A 94 0.67 9.19 37.22
N GLY A 95 1.64 10.11 37.19
CA GLY A 95 2.97 9.90 36.60
C GLY A 95 4.05 10.36 37.57
N LEU A 96 5.24 9.74 37.52
CA LEU A 96 6.34 10.09 38.44
C LEU A 96 6.80 11.53 38.25
N THR A 97 6.86 11.98 37.00
CA THR A 97 7.31 13.33 36.62
C THR A 97 6.26 14.05 35.78
N PRO A 98 6.27 15.40 35.75
CA PRO A 98 5.44 16.18 34.84
C PRO A 98 5.52 15.74 33.37
N ALA A 99 6.73 15.42 32.91
CA ALA A 99 6.97 14.92 31.56
C ALA A 99 6.27 13.56 31.31
N GLN A 100 6.24 12.68 32.31
CA GLN A 100 5.53 11.41 32.22
C GLN A 100 4.01 11.61 32.21
N VAL A 101 3.47 12.54 33.00
CA VAL A 101 2.03 12.89 32.97
C VAL A 101 1.64 13.36 31.57
N VAL A 102 2.39 14.29 30.98
CA VAL A 102 2.16 14.76 29.60
C VAL A 102 2.25 13.60 28.61
N SER A 103 3.25 12.73 28.75
CA SER A 103 3.41 11.55 27.88
C SER A 103 2.21 10.60 27.97
N ILE A 104 1.69 10.34 29.18
CA ILE A 104 0.50 9.50 29.38
C ILE A 104 -0.73 10.14 28.72
N LEU A 105 -0.92 11.46 28.85
CA LEU A 105 -2.02 12.18 28.20
C LEU A 105 -1.95 12.06 26.68
N VAL A 106 -0.76 12.25 26.09
CA VAL A 106 -0.55 12.09 24.65
C VAL A 106 -0.83 10.66 24.21
N LEU A 107 -0.29 9.66 24.91
CA LEU A 107 -0.51 8.25 24.60
C LEU A 107 -1.98 7.85 24.75
N ALA A 108 -2.71 8.40 25.73
CA ALA A 108 -4.13 8.14 25.92
C ALA A 108 -4.95 8.67 24.73
N VAL A 109 -4.74 9.91 24.30
CA VAL A 109 -5.52 10.50 23.20
C VAL A 109 -5.10 10.02 21.80
N THR A 110 -3.93 9.39 21.67
CA THR A 110 -3.42 8.87 20.39
C THR A 110 -3.46 7.33 20.31
N VAL A 111 -2.56 6.67 21.04
CA VAL A 111 -2.35 5.22 20.97
C VAL A 111 -3.51 4.44 21.58
N LEU A 112 -4.00 4.86 22.75
CA LEU A 112 -5.12 4.20 23.41
C LEU A 112 -6.42 4.45 22.63
N ALA A 113 -6.65 5.68 22.17
CA ALA A 113 -7.79 6.01 21.31
C ALA A 113 -7.81 5.17 20.03
N TRP A 114 -6.66 4.98 19.38
CA TRP A 114 -6.54 4.07 18.24
C TRP A 114 -6.85 2.62 18.62
N SER A 115 -6.35 2.14 19.77
CA SER A 115 -6.60 0.78 20.26
C SER A 115 -8.09 0.56 20.59
N GLU A 116 -8.75 1.56 21.19
CA GLU A 116 -10.18 1.59 21.44
C GLU A 116 -11.02 1.56 20.17
N TRP A 117 -10.62 2.31 19.15
CA TRP A 117 -11.31 2.27 17.87
C TRP A 117 -11.23 0.89 17.19
N ARG A 118 -10.15 0.13 17.42
CA ARG A 118 -9.95 -1.21 16.87
C ARG A 118 -10.65 -2.32 17.65
N LEU A 119 -10.55 -2.30 18.97
CA LEU A 119 -11.06 -3.37 19.83
C LEU A 119 -12.49 -3.08 20.32
N GLY A 120 -12.92 -1.82 20.36
CA GLY A 120 -14.11 -1.35 21.04
C GLY A 120 -13.88 -1.10 22.54
N THR A 121 -14.64 -0.15 23.10
CA THR A 121 -14.50 0.37 24.47
C THR A 121 -14.40 -0.70 25.55
N LEU A 122 -15.33 -1.67 25.59
CA LEU A 122 -15.36 -2.70 26.64
C LEU A 122 -14.13 -3.61 26.59
N ARG A 123 -13.74 -4.06 25.39
CA ARG A 123 -12.59 -4.95 25.22
C ARG A 123 -11.29 -4.24 25.55
N THR A 124 -11.15 -2.98 25.13
CA THR A 124 -9.99 -2.15 25.50
C THR A 124 -9.89 -1.95 27.01
N ALA A 125 -11.00 -1.66 27.70
CA ALA A 125 -11.00 -1.52 29.16
C ALA A 125 -10.53 -2.79 29.87
N LEU A 126 -11.02 -3.96 29.44
CA LEU A 126 -10.61 -5.26 29.99
C LEU A 126 -9.12 -5.54 29.74
N VAL A 127 -8.63 -5.28 28.52
CA VAL A 127 -7.21 -5.47 28.18
C VAL A 127 -6.33 -4.54 29.01
N MET A 128 -6.72 -3.27 29.16
CA MET A 128 -6.00 -2.29 29.98
C MET A 128 -5.87 -2.77 31.43
N LEU A 129 -7.00 -3.14 32.04
CA LEU A 129 -7.05 -3.60 33.43
C LEU A 129 -6.16 -4.85 33.61
N LEU A 130 -6.32 -5.84 32.74
CA LEU A 130 -5.57 -7.09 32.83
C LEU A 130 -4.07 -6.86 32.62
N SER A 131 -3.69 -6.00 31.67
CA SER A 131 -2.29 -5.67 31.39
C SER A 131 -1.63 -4.94 32.54
N GLN A 132 -2.34 -4.00 33.17
CA GLN A 132 -1.85 -3.29 34.34
C GLN A 132 -1.63 -4.26 35.51
N VAL A 133 -2.66 -5.03 35.87
CA VAL A 133 -2.63 -5.91 37.04
C VAL A 133 -1.57 -7.00 36.85
N LEU A 134 -1.59 -7.72 35.72
CA LEU A 134 -0.61 -8.78 35.48
C LEU A 134 0.81 -8.20 35.31
N GLY A 135 0.96 -7.08 34.60
CA GLY A 135 2.26 -6.46 34.37
C GLY A 135 2.93 -6.03 35.67
N VAL A 136 2.21 -5.32 36.55
CA VAL A 136 2.73 -4.84 37.83
C VAL A 136 3.00 -5.99 38.79
N LEU A 137 2.06 -6.92 38.96
CA LEU A 137 2.22 -8.04 39.90
C LEU A 137 3.33 -9.00 39.49
N ALA A 138 3.44 -9.34 38.21
CA ALA A 138 4.52 -10.19 37.72
C ALA A 138 5.88 -9.50 37.81
N THR A 139 5.94 -8.19 37.60
CA THR A 139 7.18 -7.40 37.78
C THR A 139 7.59 -7.34 39.23
N ALA A 140 6.65 -7.11 40.15
CA ALA A 140 6.93 -7.13 41.58
C ALA A 140 7.39 -8.52 42.04
N LEU A 141 6.75 -9.58 41.56
CA LEU A 141 7.17 -10.96 41.83
C LEU A 141 8.59 -11.23 41.31
N PHE A 142 8.89 -10.81 40.07
CA PHE A 142 10.22 -10.92 39.47
C PHE A 142 11.29 -10.18 40.29
N ALA A 143 11.04 -8.91 40.60
CA ALA A 143 11.97 -8.08 41.36
C ALA A 143 12.21 -8.65 42.78
N TRP A 144 11.14 -9.07 43.46
CA TRP A 144 11.24 -9.69 44.78
C TRP A 144 11.98 -11.02 44.74
N ALA A 145 11.59 -11.94 43.84
CA ALA A 145 12.13 -13.30 43.79
C ALA A 145 13.62 -13.34 43.43
N LEU A 146 14.09 -12.39 42.63
CA LEU A 146 15.51 -12.27 42.23
C LEU A 146 16.29 -11.26 43.08
N SER A 147 15.67 -10.67 44.10
CA SER A 147 16.38 -9.79 45.02
C SER A 147 17.32 -10.58 45.93
N ASP A 148 18.39 -9.92 46.37
CA ASP A 148 19.35 -10.49 47.33
C ASP A 148 18.69 -10.90 48.67
N SER A 149 17.54 -10.30 48.99
CA SER A 149 16.74 -10.68 50.17
C SER A 149 16.12 -12.08 50.09
N VAL A 150 16.06 -12.69 48.90
CA VAL A 150 15.48 -14.01 48.65
C VAL A 150 16.53 -15.01 48.16
N ILE A 151 17.36 -14.62 47.20
CA ILE A 151 18.43 -15.48 46.68
C ILE A 151 19.78 -14.87 47.05
N SER A 152 20.33 -15.33 48.17
CA SER A 152 21.65 -14.92 48.65
C SER A 152 22.76 -15.41 47.72
N GLY A 153 23.66 -14.51 47.30
CA GLY A 153 24.85 -14.86 46.51
C GLY A 153 24.78 -14.54 45.01
N ILE A 154 23.70 -13.91 44.55
CA ILE A 154 23.64 -13.35 43.18
C ILE A 154 24.20 -11.92 43.20
N HIS A 155 25.33 -11.69 42.53
CA HIS A 155 25.94 -10.35 42.38
C HIS A 155 25.20 -9.40 41.41
N TRP A 156 23.90 -9.60 41.21
CA TRP A 156 23.08 -8.79 40.29
C TRP A 156 22.26 -7.77 41.07
N GLN A 157 22.73 -6.52 41.11
CA GLN A 157 22.10 -5.47 41.92
C GLN A 157 20.78 -4.93 41.35
N TRP A 158 20.52 -5.16 40.05
CA TRP A 158 19.38 -4.56 39.36
C TRP A 158 18.00 -5.05 39.87
N PRO A 159 17.71 -6.35 40.00
CA PRO A 159 16.44 -6.80 40.57
C PRO A 159 16.26 -6.36 42.03
N THR A 160 17.34 -6.35 42.80
CA THR A 160 17.34 -5.84 44.18
C THR A 160 16.97 -4.36 44.22
N HIS A 161 17.51 -3.53 43.32
CA HIS A 161 17.09 -2.14 43.18
C HIS A 161 15.60 -2.03 42.81
N LEU A 162 15.13 -2.81 41.82
CA LEU A 162 13.71 -2.85 41.44
C LEU A 162 12.79 -3.24 42.60
N ALA A 163 13.24 -4.09 43.52
CA ALA A 163 12.46 -4.51 44.69
C ALA A 163 12.34 -3.43 45.78
N THR A 164 13.11 -2.35 45.68
CA THR A 164 13.09 -1.24 46.65
C THR A 164 12.30 -0.01 46.16
N ILE A 165 12.04 0.08 44.85
CA ILE A 165 11.37 1.24 44.26
C ILE A 165 9.84 1.09 44.26
N ARG A 166 9.17 2.24 44.38
CA ARG A 166 7.74 2.40 44.10
C ARG A 166 7.55 3.17 42.79
N ASP A 167 6.54 2.81 42.01
CA ASP A 167 6.26 3.33 40.68
C ASP A 167 4.76 3.67 40.50
N VAL A 168 4.45 4.50 39.53
CA VAL A 168 3.09 4.93 39.14
C VAL A 168 2.98 5.11 37.63
N GLY A 169 1.79 4.91 37.08
CA GLY A 169 1.56 5.11 35.65
C GLY A 169 0.57 4.14 35.01
N MET A 170 -0.03 4.61 33.92
CA MET A 170 -0.92 3.84 33.04
C MET A 170 -0.21 3.29 31.80
N THR A 171 1.10 3.53 31.64
CA THR A 171 1.82 3.17 30.40
C THR A 171 1.77 1.66 30.12
N THR A 172 1.78 0.83 31.16
CA THR A 172 1.64 -0.64 31.05
C THR A 172 0.28 -1.05 30.49
N ALA A 173 -0.80 -0.43 30.97
CA ALA A 173 -2.13 -0.62 30.41
C ALA A 173 -2.21 -0.23 28.92
N ILE A 174 -1.58 0.90 28.53
CA ILE A 174 -1.56 1.38 27.15
C ILE A 174 -0.75 0.44 26.25
N VAL A 175 0.44 0.00 26.69
CA VAL A 175 1.30 -0.95 25.95
C VAL A 175 0.57 -2.28 25.73
N GLY A 176 -0.14 -2.78 26.74
CA GLY A 176 -0.96 -3.97 26.61
C GLY A 176 -2.13 -3.79 25.62
N ALA A 177 -2.84 -2.66 25.69
CA ALA A 177 -3.94 -2.34 24.79
C ALA A 177 -3.50 -2.26 23.32
N VAL A 178 -2.41 -1.54 23.03
CA VAL A 178 -1.89 -1.43 21.66
C VAL A 178 -1.36 -2.77 21.16
N THR A 179 -0.71 -3.56 22.03
CA THR A 179 -0.23 -4.91 21.68
C THR A 179 -1.39 -5.81 21.27
N ALA A 180 -2.46 -5.86 22.05
CA ALA A 180 -3.65 -6.64 21.72
C ALA A 180 -4.33 -6.14 20.43
N ALA A 181 -4.44 -4.82 20.27
CA ALA A 181 -5.04 -4.20 19.08
C ALA A 181 -4.26 -4.52 17.80
N THR A 182 -2.96 -4.81 17.87
CA THR A 182 -2.21 -5.24 16.67
C THR A 182 -2.75 -6.51 16.02
N ALA A 183 -3.45 -7.38 16.76
CA ALA A 183 -4.04 -8.60 16.23
C ALA A 183 -5.19 -8.34 15.25
N THR A 184 -5.84 -7.18 15.31
CA THR A 184 -6.91 -6.81 14.37
C THR A 184 -6.38 -6.32 13.02
N LEU A 185 -5.06 -6.14 12.88
CA LEU A 185 -4.44 -5.64 11.66
C LEU A 185 -4.10 -6.78 10.70
N ARG A 186 -4.04 -6.47 9.41
CA ARG A 186 -3.46 -7.35 8.38
C ARG A 186 -1.99 -7.02 8.14
N SER A 187 -1.21 -7.98 7.66
CA SER A 187 0.13 -7.72 7.14
C SER A 187 0.06 -6.71 5.98
N PRO A 188 1.00 -5.75 5.87
CA PRO A 188 2.24 -5.58 6.64
C PRO A 188 2.11 -4.68 7.87
N TRP A 189 0.98 -3.99 8.08
CA TRP A 189 0.80 -3.07 9.20
C TRP A 189 0.82 -3.79 10.56
N ARG A 190 0.27 -5.00 10.63
CA ARG A 190 0.38 -5.88 11.79
C ARG A 190 1.85 -6.09 12.19
N LEU A 191 2.69 -6.46 11.23
CA LEU A 191 4.11 -6.70 11.45
C LEU A 191 4.84 -5.41 11.84
N ARG A 192 4.61 -4.30 11.12
CA ARG A 192 5.26 -3.00 11.37
C ARG A 192 4.97 -2.49 12.79
N MET A 193 3.70 -2.52 13.22
CA MET A 193 3.32 -2.09 14.56
C MET A 193 3.94 -2.98 15.65
N ARG A 194 3.90 -4.31 15.46
CA ARG A 194 4.55 -5.23 16.39
C ARG A 194 6.06 -5.00 16.47
N LEU A 195 6.73 -4.71 15.36
CA LEU A 195 8.16 -4.39 15.35
C LEU A 195 8.47 -3.10 16.11
N VAL A 196 7.65 -2.06 15.98
CA VAL A 196 7.80 -0.83 16.77
C VAL A 196 7.64 -1.10 18.26
N ILE A 197 6.66 -1.90 18.65
CA ILE A 197 6.44 -2.26 20.06
C ILE A 197 7.59 -3.12 20.60
N VAL A 198 8.02 -4.14 19.85
CA VAL A 198 9.19 -4.98 20.19
C VAL A 198 10.44 -4.13 20.33
N ALA A 199 10.69 -3.20 19.40
CA ALA A 199 11.81 -2.28 19.48
C ALA A 199 11.76 -1.43 20.74
N TYR A 200 10.61 -0.83 21.05
CA TYR A 200 10.42 -0.03 22.25
C TYR A 200 10.66 -0.85 23.52
N VAL A 201 10.02 -2.01 23.67
CA VAL A 201 10.15 -2.88 24.84
C VAL A 201 11.57 -3.41 25.00
N ALA A 202 12.20 -3.85 23.91
CA ALA A 202 13.57 -4.36 23.95
C ALA A 202 14.58 -3.26 24.31
N LEU A 203 14.50 -2.09 23.68
CA LEU A 203 15.42 -0.99 23.94
C LEU A 203 15.25 -0.42 25.36
N SER A 204 14.01 -0.19 25.79
CA SER A 204 13.74 0.32 27.14
C SER A 204 14.22 -0.68 28.21
N LEU A 205 13.95 -1.98 28.05
CA LEU A 205 14.41 -2.99 28.99
C LEU A 205 15.93 -3.11 29.03
N LEU A 206 16.60 -3.21 27.88
CA LEU A 206 18.05 -3.49 27.83
C LEU A 206 18.90 -2.31 28.31
N PHE A 207 18.47 -1.08 28.03
CA PHE A 207 19.30 0.12 28.28
C PHE A 207 18.83 0.96 29.48
N ARG A 208 17.54 0.89 29.85
CA ARG A 208 17.00 1.60 31.03
C ARG A 208 16.63 0.64 32.15
N GLY A 209 15.79 -0.36 31.86
CA GLY A 209 15.37 -1.39 32.80
C GLY A 209 14.67 -0.87 34.05
N SER A 210 13.80 0.12 33.94
CA SER A 210 12.96 0.57 35.06
C SER A 210 11.87 -0.47 35.41
N PHE A 211 11.18 -0.28 36.55
CA PHE A 211 10.03 -1.11 36.93
C PHE A 211 8.95 -1.11 35.82
N ALA A 212 8.66 0.08 35.26
CA ALA A 212 7.77 0.22 34.12
C ALA A 212 8.20 -0.62 32.92
N ASP A 213 9.49 -0.65 32.57
CA ASP A 213 9.99 -1.36 31.39
C ASP A 213 9.82 -2.89 31.50
N VAL A 214 10.05 -3.46 32.69
CA VAL A 214 9.76 -4.88 32.97
C VAL A 214 8.26 -5.16 32.87
N SER A 215 7.43 -4.26 33.40
CA SER A 215 5.97 -4.40 33.31
C SER A 215 5.45 -4.30 31.87
N HIS A 216 6.09 -3.48 31.03
CA HIS A 216 5.79 -3.37 29.59
C HIS A 216 6.16 -4.66 28.86
N LEU A 217 7.30 -5.29 29.20
CA LEU A 217 7.67 -6.60 28.67
C LEU A 217 6.63 -7.66 29.03
N VAL A 218 6.20 -7.72 30.30
CA VAL A 218 5.17 -8.68 30.72
C VAL A 218 3.86 -8.43 29.98
N ALA A 219 3.39 -7.18 29.95
CA ALA A 219 2.17 -6.81 29.23
C ALA A 219 2.25 -7.20 27.76
N PHE A 220 3.38 -6.93 27.10
CA PHE A 220 3.62 -7.36 25.72
C PHE A 220 3.60 -8.88 25.56
N ALA A 221 4.34 -9.62 26.39
CA ALA A 221 4.45 -11.07 26.33
C ALA A 221 3.12 -11.79 26.56
N VAL A 222 2.24 -11.23 27.40
CA VAL A 222 0.90 -11.76 27.67
C VAL A 222 -0.11 -11.34 26.60
N MET A 223 -0.14 -10.05 26.24
CA MET A 223 -1.16 -9.52 25.33
C MET A 223 -0.92 -9.86 23.87
N LEU A 224 0.32 -10.16 23.47
CA LEU A 224 0.63 -10.60 22.11
C LEU A 224 -0.08 -11.93 21.75
N PRO A 225 0.06 -13.03 22.53
CA PRO A 225 -0.68 -14.26 22.27
C PRO A 225 -2.16 -14.18 22.64
N ALA A 226 -2.53 -13.45 23.69
CA ALA A 226 -3.94 -13.29 24.07
C ALA A 226 -4.72 -12.52 23.00
N GLY A 227 -4.15 -11.41 22.50
CA GLY A 227 -4.75 -10.62 21.43
C GLY A 227 -4.89 -11.41 20.14
N GLU A 228 -3.88 -12.23 19.80
CA GLU A 228 -3.94 -13.13 18.66
C GLU A 228 -5.12 -14.11 18.75
N ARG A 229 -5.32 -14.73 19.92
CA ARG A 229 -6.38 -15.72 20.13
C ARG A 229 -7.77 -15.09 20.18
N LEU A 230 -7.89 -13.89 20.73
CA LEU A 230 -9.18 -13.27 21.04
C LEU A 230 -9.67 -12.28 19.97
N PHE A 231 -8.76 -11.62 19.25
CA PHE A 231 -9.09 -10.49 18.38
C PHE A 231 -8.57 -10.62 16.94
N SER A 232 -7.86 -11.69 16.59
CA SER A 232 -7.49 -11.92 15.19
C SER A 232 -8.73 -12.17 14.35
N THR A 233 -8.87 -11.41 13.26
CA THR A 233 -10.03 -11.51 12.36
C THR A 233 -9.69 -12.11 11.00
N ALA A 234 -8.41 -12.10 10.60
CA ALA A 234 -8.01 -12.44 9.23
C ALA A 234 -6.72 -13.27 9.15
N GLU A 235 -5.76 -13.05 10.06
CA GLU A 235 -4.43 -13.64 9.98
C GLU A 235 -4.02 -14.29 11.30
N HIS A 236 -3.67 -15.57 11.26
CA HIS A 236 -3.20 -16.31 12.43
C HIS A 236 -1.68 -16.55 12.39
N GLY A 237 -1.02 -16.43 13.54
CA GLY A 237 0.38 -16.81 13.77
C GLY A 237 1.38 -15.65 13.75
N PHE A 238 2.61 -15.94 14.17
CA PHE A 238 3.67 -14.94 14.38
C PHE A 238 4.77 -14.96 13.33
N ALA A 239 4.87 -16.04 12.55
CA ALA A 239 5.93 -16.19 11.56
C ALA A 239 5.71 -15.27 10.34
N PRO A 240 6.79 -14.71 9.77
CA PRO A 240 6.70 -13.97 8.52
C PRO A 240 6.23 -14.89 7.39
N ARG A 241 5.27 -14.43 6.60
CA ARG A 241 4.61 -15.21 5.53
C ARG A 241 5.24 -14.98 4.16
N THR A 242 5.79 -13.79 3.95
CA THR A 242 6.34 -13.38 2.65
C THR A 242 7.83 -13.11 2.74
N ARG A 243 8.53 -13.22 1.60
CA ARG A 243 9.95 -12.83 1.51
C ARG A 243 10.16 -11.37 1.90
N ARG A 244 9.16 -10.52 1.64
CA ARG A 244 9.18 -9.11 2.02
C ARG A 244 9.12 -8.91 3.53
N GLU A 245 8.27 -9.65 4.23
CA GLU A 245 8.19 -9.60 5.69
C GLU A 245 9.50 -10.04 6.34
N VAL A 246 10.12 -11.10 5.84
CA VAL A 246 11.45 -11.54 6.29
C VAL A 246 12.51 -10.45 6.06
N ARG A 247 12.51 -9.83 4.87
CA ARG A 247 13.41 -8.70 4.58
C ARG A 247 13.14 -7.49 5.48
N LEU A 248 11.88 -7.25 5.84
CA LEU A 248 11.47 -6.17 6.74
C LEU A 248 11.92 -6.45 8.18
N LEU A 249 11.86 -7.71 8.64
CA LEU A 249 12.37 -8.11 9.94
C LEU A 249 13.86 -7.80 10.07
N GLY A 250 14.70 -8.29 9.14
CA GLY A 250 16.13 -8.02 9.19
C GLY A 250 16.49 -6.53 8.97
N PHE A 251 15.75 -5.83 8.10
CA PHE A 251 15.87 -4.36 8.01
C PHE A 251 15.60 -3.70 9.36
N SER A 252 14.51 -4.08 10.02
CA SER A 252 14.07 -3.43 11.26
C SER A 252 15.00 -3.75 12.42
N GLY A 253 15.52 -4.97 12.54
CA GLY A 253 16.48 -5.32 13.58
C GLY A 253 17.78 -4.51 13.48
N LEU A 254 18.30 -4.28 12.27
CA LEU A 254 19.42 -3.34 12.09
C LEU A 254 19.06 -1.90 12.48
N ILE A 255 17.86 -1.42 12.15
CA ILE A 255 17.42 -0.09 12.57
C ILE A 255 17.29 -0.01 14.10
N VAL A 256 16.84 -1.07 14.77
CA VAL A 256 16.79 -1.14 16.25
C VAL A 256 18.19 -1.07 16.84
N ILE A 257 19.17 -1.78 16.27
CA ILE A 257 20.58 -1.70 16.68
C ILE A 257 21.14 -0.28 16.50
N ALA A 258 20.86 0.37 15.37
CA ALA A 258 21.26 1.77 15.16
C ALA A 258 20.58 2.72 16.15
N ALA A 259 19.29 2.51 16.42
CA ALA A 259 18.53 3.30 17.38
C ALA A 259 19.06 3.13 18.82
N ALA A 260 19.50 1.91 19.18
CA ALA A 260 20.16 1.66 20.45
C ALA A 260 21.42 2.53 20.61
N ALA A 261 22.27 2.58 19.59
CA ALA A 261 23.49 3.39 19.62
C ALA A 261 23.19 4.88 19.81
N VAL A 262 22.17 5.41 19.14
CA VAL A 262 21.73 6.82 19.29
C VAL A 262 21.12 7.07 20.67
N LEU A 263 20.24 6.17 21.14
CA LEU A 263 19.57 6.30 22.44
C LEU A 263 20.59 6.39 23.58
N VAL A 264 21.53 5.45 23.61
CA VAL A 264 22.59 5.38 24.62
C VAL A 264 23.44 6.63 24.63
N TRP A 265 23.79 7.16 23.45
CA TRP A 265 24.62 8.36 23.35
C TRP A 265 23.95 9.60 23.96
N PHE A 266 22.63 9.76 23.77
CA PHE A 266 21.89 10.91 24.32
C PHE A 266 21.42 10.71 25.77
N PHE A 267 21.20 9.47 26.19
CA PHE A 267 20.64 9.12 27.49
C PHE A 267 21.50 8.06 28.20
N PRO A 268 22.75 8.39 28.54
CA PRO A 268 23.60 7.51 29.34
C PRO A 268 22.99 7.26 30.72
N GLY A 269 23.18 6.05 31.24
CA GLY A 269 22.60 5.59 32.50
C GLY A 269 23.02 4.17 32.86
N SER A 270 22.39 3.56 33.86
CA SER A 270 22.69 2.19 34.30
C SER A 270 21.46 1.30 34.13
N GLY A 271 21.58 0.28 33.28
CA GLY A 271 20.52 -0.69 33.01
C GLY A 271 20.79 -2.06 33.65
N PRO A 272 20.00 -3.10 33.28
CA PRO A 272 20.14 -4.46 33.82
C PRO A 272 21.49 -5.10 33.51
N LEU A 273 22.18 -4.63 32.46
CA LEU A 273 23.46 -5.15 31.97
C LEU A 273 24.66 -4.31 32.43
N GLY A 274 24.44 -3.32 33.31
CA GLY A 274 25.47 -2.43 33.83
C GLY A 274 25.41 -1.00 33.26
N PRO A 275 26.44 -0.18 33.53
CA PRO A 275 26.53 1.19 33.03
C PRO A 275 26.57 1.24 31.50
N THR A 276 25.86 2.21 30.94
CA THR A 276 25.74 2.43 29.49
C THR A 276 26.58 3.61 28.98
N ASP A 277 27.33 4.22 29.88
CA ASP A 277 28.22 5.33 29.54
C ASP A 277 29.32 4.80 28.60
N SER A 278 29.39 5.37 27.39
CA SER A 278 30.41 5.04 26.41
C SER A 278 31.70 5.79 26.72
N GLU A 279 32.85 5.13 26.54
CA GLU A 279 34.14 5.81 26.36
C GLU A 279 34.02 6.96 25.33
N ASP A 280 34.80 8.04 25.53
CA ASP A 280 34.82 9.31 24.77
C ASP A 280 34.78 9.13 23.23
N SER A 281 33.58 8.90 22.68
CA SER A 281 33.38 8.68 21.24
C SER A 281 32.77 9.93 20.58
N SER A 282 33.44 10.40 19.53
CA SER A 282 33.02 11.57 18.77
C SER A 282 31.61 11.39 18.18
N ILE A 283 30.78 12.43 18.25
CA ILE A 283 29.43 12.45 17.63
C ILE A 283 29.48 12.09 16.14
N TRP A 284 30.57 12.44 15.44
CA TRP A 284 30.78 12.09 14.04
C TRP A 284 30.96 10.59 13.84
N ALA A 285 31.66 9.91 14.77
CA ALA A 285 31.81 8.47 14.71
C ALA A 285 30.45 7.76 14.88
N MET A 286 29.58 8.25 15.78
CA MET A 286 28.20 7.76 15.91
C MET A 286 27.41 7.92 14.62
N TRP A 287 27.43 9.11 13.99
CA TRP A 287 26.69 9.35 12.75
C TRP A 287 27.20 8.50 11.57
N ILE A 288 28.51 8.33 11.45
CA ILE A 288 29.10 7.43 10.44
C ILE A 288 28.64 5.99 10.69
N HIS A 289 28.69 5.54 11.94
CA HIS A 289 28.24 4.20 12.33
C HIS A 289 26.77 3.96 11.96
N VAL A 290 25.89 4.89 12.31
CA VAL A 290 24.46 4.85 11.94
C VAL A 290 24.28 4.86 10.41
N GLY A 291 25.02 5.70 9.69
CA GLY A 291 24.98 5.76 8.22
C GLY A 291 25.34 4.44 7.56
N VAL A 292 26.38 3.76 8.05
CA VAL A 292 26.78 2.42 7.58
C VAL A 292 25.69 1.40 7.87
N ILE A 293 25.12 1.38 9.08
CA ILE A 293 24.02 0.45 9.42
C ILE A 293 22.82 0.68 8.51
N VAL A 294 22.41 1.93 8.29
CA VAL A 294 21.27 2.28 7.42
C VAL A 294 21.53 1.84 5.98
N PHE A 295 22.75 2.00 5.47
CA PHE A 295 23.11 1.56 4.12
C PHE A 295 22.98 0.03 3.97
N VAL A 296 23.50 -0.74 4.93
CA VAL A 296 23.38 -2.22 4.94
C VAL A 296 21.92 -2.65 5.10
N ALA A 297 21.16 -1.99 5.99
CA ALA A 297 19.75 -2.24 6.20
C ALA A 297 18.94 -2.03 4.90
N LEU A 298 19.18 -0.94 4.15
CA LEU A 298 18.56 -0.74 2.84
C LEU A 298 18.90 -1.85 1.84
N GLY A 299 20.10 -2.42 1.95
CA GLY A 299 20.50 -3.63 1.23
C GLY A 299 19.65 -4.85 1.59
N LEU A 300 19.43 -5.11 2.89
CA LEU A 300 18.55 -6.19 3.37
C LEU A 300 17.11 -5.99 2.92
N ARG A 301 16.58 -4.77 3.01
CA ARG A 301 15.22 -4.41 2.56
C ARG A 301 15.02 -4.73 1.07
N ARG A 302 16.06 -4.55 0.25
CA ARG A 302 16.06 -4.89 -1.19
C ARG A 302 16.36 -6.36 -1.46
N GLY A 303 16.62 -7.18 -0.45
CA GLY A 303 16.93 -8.60 -0.60
C GLY A 303 18.32 -8.88 -1.17
N ARG A 304 19.29 -7.95 -1.02
CA ARG A 304 20.64 -8.09 -1.57
C ARG A 304 21.47 -9.12 -0.79
N ARG A 305 22.05 -10.10 -1.49
CA ARG A 305 22.88 -11.17 -0.89
C ARG A 305 24.09 -10.67 -0.12
N TRP A 306 24.79 -9.65 -0.63
CA TRP A 306 25.97 -9.11 0.05
C TRP A 306 25.60 -8.49 1.41
N ALA A 307 24.46 -7.80 1.50
CA ALA A 307 24.01 -7.18 2.73
C ALA A 307 23.67 -8.24 3.79
N TRP A 308 23.06 -9.35 3.37
CA TRP A 308 22.84 -10.51 4.22
C TRP A 308 24.16 -11.08 4.75
N TRP A 309 25.15 -11.31 3.88
CA TRP A 309 26.46 -11.81 4.31
C TRP A 309 27.18 -10.87 5.28
N VAL A 310 27.25 -9.58 4.96
CA VAL A 310 27.87 -8.57 5.83
C VAL A 310 27.21 -8.57 7.21
N THR A 311 25.88 -8.59 7.25
CA THR A 311 25.13 -8.55 8.52
C THR A 311 25.30 -9.82 9.34
N VAL A 312 25.24 -10.99 8.70
CA VAL A 312 25.41 -12.28 9.40
C VAL A 312 26.83 -12.43 9.93
N VAL A 313 27.86 -12.11 9.13
CA VAL A 313 29.26 -12.22 9.57
C VAL A 313 29.53 -11.26 10.72
N PHE A 314 29.14 -9.99 10.59
CA PHE A 314 29.34 -9.00 11.65
C PHE A 314 28.53 -9.34 12.91
N GLY A 315 27.29 -9.81 12.75
CA GLY A 315 26.46 -10.26 13.86
C GLY A 315 27.05 -11.46 14.59
N LEU A 316 27.58 -12.45 13.86
CA LEU A 316 28.25 -13.61 14.46
C LEU A 316 29.49 -13.20 15.27
N LEU A 317 30.26 -12.21 14.81
CA LEU A 317 31.38 -11.67 15.58
C LEU A 317 30.92 -11.06 16.92
N ASN A 318 29.82 -10.29 16.91
CA ASN A 318 29.23 -9.75 18.14
C ASN A 318 28.69 -10.84 19.07
N VAL A 319 28.08 -11.89 18.51
CA VAL A 319 27.59 -13.04 19.29
C VAL A 319 28.75 -13.81 19.93
N VAL A 320 29.85 -14.02 19.20
CA VAL A 320 31.07 -14.63 19.77
C VAL A 320 31.63 -13.75 20.87
N GLY A 321 31.69 -12.42 20.66
CA GLY A 321 32.07 -11.46 21.69
C GLY A 321 31.21 -11.60 22.95
N LEU A 322 29.89 -11.66 22.81
CA LEU A 322 28.95 -11.89 23.91
C LEU A 322 29.25 -13.19 24.66
N ILE A 323 29.45 -14.30 23.95
CA ILE A 323 29.77 -15.59 24.56
C ILE A 323 31.07 -15.50 25.35
N VAL A 324 32.11 -14.88 24.79
CA VAL A 324 33.39 -14.68 25.48
C VAL A 324 33.20 -13.85 26.74
N THR A 325 32.47 -12.73 26.67
CA THR A 325 32.19 -11.89 27.83
C THR A 325 31.41 -12.64 28.91
N VAL A 326 30.40 -13.43 28.54
CA VAL A 326 29.63 -14.25 29.49
C VAL A 326 30.50 -15.33 30.13
N VAL A 327 31.34 -16.01 29.36
CA VAL A 327 32.28 -17.02 29.89
C VAL A 327 33.26 -16.37 30.87
N LEU A 328 33.85 -15.23 30.53
CA LEU A 328 34.73 -14.48 31.44
C LEU A 328 33.99 -14.09 32.74
N LEU A 329 32.76 -13.57 32.63
CA LEU A 329 31.94 -13.19 33.79
C LEU A 329 31.60 -14.38 34.71
N LEU A 330 31.47 -15.59 34.16
CA LEU A 330 31.17 -16.81 34.92
C LEU A 330 32.41 -17.51 35.47
N THR A 331 33.59 -17.27 34.89
CA THR A 331 34.83 -18.01 35.23
C THR A 331 35.85 -17.16 35.96
N THR A 332 35.69 -15.84 35.95
CA THR A 332 36.62 -14.87 36.54
C THR A 332 35.83 -13.73 37.19
N ASP A 333 36.47 -12.92 38.03
CA ASP A 333 35.90 -11.69 38.60
C ASP A 333 35.84 -10.53 37.57
N PHE A 334 35.64 -10.86 36.30
CA PHE A 334 35.61 -9.87 35.21
C PHE A 334 34.37 -8.99 35.32
N VAL A 335 34.59 -7.70 35.57
CA VAL A 335 33.54 -6.68 35.55
C VAL A 335 33.48 -6.07 34.15
N PRO A 336 32.37 -6.25 33.39
CA PRO A 336 32.26 -5.69 32.05
C PRO A 336 32.29 -4.17 32.10
N GLN A 337 33.25 -3.56 31.43
CA GLN A 337 33.24 -2.12 31.15
C GLN A 337 32.37 -1.90 29.90
N GLY A 338 31.08 -1.62 30.10
CA GLY A 338 30.14 -1.27 29.02
C GLY A 338 28.96 -2.24 28.86
N GLY A 339 27.90 -2.02 29.64
CA GLY A 339 26.62 -2.73 29.51
C GLY A 339 25.94 -2.54 28.15
N VAL A 340 26.33 -1.49 27.40
CA VAL A 340 25.89 -1.25 26.02
C VAL A 340 26.35 -2.37 25.09
N THR A 341 27.58 -2.84 25.22
CA THR A 341 28.15 -3.90 24.38
C THR A 341 27.39 -5.21 24.58
N LEU A 342 27.01 -5.53 25.83
CA LEU A 342 26.17 -6.68 26.13
C LEU A 342 24.77 -6.52 25.54
N GLY A 343 24.13 -5.36 25.75
CA GLY A 343 22.79 -5.08 25.24
C GLY A 343 22.70 -5.14 23.72
N THR A 344 23.65 -4.50 23.03
CA THR A 344 23.72 -4.54 21.56
C THR A 344 24.06 -5.93 21.03
N SER A 345 24.88 -6.71 21.73
CA SER A 345 25.20 -8.08 21.31
C SER A 345 24.00 -9.04 21.45
N ILE A 346 23.11 -8.83 22.42
CA ILE A 346 21.83 -9.56 22.50
C ILE A 346 20.92 -9.22 21.31
N LEU A 347 20.87 -7.94 20.90
CA LEU A 347 20.16 -7.53 19.69
C LEU A 347 20.76 -8.18 18.43
N TRP A 348 22.10 -8.28 18.35
CA TRP A 348 22.78 -9.00 17.27
C TRP A 348 22.48 -10.50 17.27
N LEU A 349 22.38 -11.14 18.44
CA LEU A 349 21.97 -12.54 18.54
C LEU A 349 20.57 -12.77 17.94
N ALA A 350 19.62 -11.92 18.29
CA ALA A 350 18.28 -11.96 17.73
C ALA A 350 18.27 -11.71 16.21
N GLU A 351 19.04 -10.71 15.74
CA GLU A 351 19.16 -10.38 14.31
C GLU A 351 19.77 -11.55 13.51
N VAL A 352 20.83 -12.18 14.01
CA VAL A 352 21.43 -13.36 13.36
C VAL A 352 20.43 -14.52 13.28
N ALA A 353 19.67 -14.79 14.35
CA ALA A 353 18.65 -15.82 14.34
C ALA A 353 17.54 -15.56 13.29
N ILE A 354 17.10 -14.30 13.17
CA ILE A 354 16.14 -13.85 12.15
C ILE A 354 16.72 -14.03 10.74
N LEU A 355 17.95 -13.59 10.50
CA LEU A 355 18.56 -13.68 9.17
C LEU A 355 18.90 -15.11 8.75
N PHE A 356 19.26 -15.97 9.70
CA PHE A 356 19.57 -17.37 9.43
C PHE A 356 18.30 -18.17 9.10
N SER A 357 17.24 -18.03 9.90
CA SER A 357 15.93 -18.62 9.62
C SER A 357 15.30 -18.06 8.33
N GLY A 358 15.51 -16.78 8.06
CA GLY A 358 15.01 -16.04 6.90
C GLY A 358 15.87 -16.12 5.63
N ARG A 359 16.93 -16.93 5.58
CA ARG A 359 17.94 -16.94 4.49
C ARG A 359 17.35 -17.08 3.08
N PHE A 360 16.20 -17.74 2.94
CA PHE A 360 15.52 -17.93 1.66
C PHE A 360 15.07 -16.61 1.01
N ALA A 361 14.78 -15.58 1.82
CA ALA A 361 14.30 -14.29 1.34
C ALA A 361 15.39 -13.47 0.63
N PHE A 362 16.67 -13.80 0.87
CA PHE A 362 17.83 -13.11 0.31
C PHE A 362 18.47 -13.86 -0.86
N ARG A 363 17.92 -15.00 -1.27
CA ARG A 363 18.42 -15.82 -2.39
C ARG A 363 18.00 -15.32 -3.78
N GLY A 364 17.54 -14.07 -3.93
CA GLY A 364 17.06 -13.55 -5.21
C GLY A 364 18.07 -13.69 -6.35
N ARG A 365 17.58 -13.99 -7.56
CA ARG A 365 18.39 -13.96 -8.79
C ARG A 365 18.62 -12.49 -9.14
N LEU A 366 19.89 -12.09 -9.29
CA LEU A 366 20.29 -10.71 -9.60
C LEU A 366 19.86 -10.25 -11.00
N ARG A 367 19.46 -11.19 -11.86
CA ARG A 367 19.03 -10.96 -13.24
C ARG A 367 17.77 -11.77 -13.47
N VAL A 368 16.68 -11.07 -13.77
CA VAL A 368 15.59 -11.66 -14.55
C VAL A 368 16.18 -11.87 -15.94
N PRO A 369 16.22 -13.10 -16.47
CA PRO A 369 16.60 -13.30 -17.85
C PRO A 369 15.71 -12.40 -18.70
N ALA A 370 16.31 -11.59 -19.59
CA ALA A 370 15.51 -11.08 -20.69
C ALA A 370 14.95 -12.32 -21.40
N THR A 371 13.65 -12.34 -21.69
CA THR A 371 13.10 -13.32 -22.64
C THR A 371 13.62 -12.93 -24.01
N ASP A 372 14.87 -13.29 -24.29
CA ASP A 372 15.48 -13.21 -25.61
C ASP A 372 14.95 -14.41 -26.40
N GLY A 373 13.76 -14.25 -26.98
CA GLY A 373 13.02 -15.28 -27.72
C GLY A 373 11.74 -14.71 -28.35
N PRO A 374 11.01 -15.48 -29.18
CA PRO A 374 9.79 -15.04 -29.85
C PRO A 374 8.59 -14.98 -28.88
N GLY A 375 8.68 -14.14 -27.85
CA GLY A 375 7.65 -14.03 -26.81
C GLY A 375 6.30 -13.56 -27.34
N ALA A 376 6.29 -12.51 -28.16
CA ALA A 376 5.06 -11.99 -28.76
C ALA A 376 4.37 -13.00 -29.71
N PRO A 377 5.08 -13.67 -30.66
CA PRO A 377 4.48 -14.74 -31.46
C PRO A 377 3.85 -15.86 -30.63
N LEU A 378 4.54 -16.32 -29.58
CA LEU A 378 4.04 -17.39 -28.73
C LEU A 378 2.83 -16.96 -27.90
N ALA A 379 2.84 -15.74 -27.37
CA ALA A 379 1.68 -15.16 -26.69
C ALA A 379 0.47 -15.05 -27.65
N LYS A 380 0.70 -14.66 -28.91
CA LYS A 380 -0.33 -14.61 -29.96
C LYS A 380 -0.96 -15.98 -30.19
N ASP A 381 -0.16 -17.04 -30.26
CA ASP A 381 -0.65 -18.41 -30.43
C ASP A 381 -1.46 -18.88 -29.21
N LEU A 382 -1.05 -18.53 -27.99
CA LEU A 382 -1.81 -18.83 -26.78
C LEU A 382 -3.15 -18.09 -26.76
N ILE A 383 -3.20 -16.81 -27.15
CA ILE A 383 -4.45 -16.03 -27.26
C ILE A 383 -5.40 -16.67 -28.26
N ARG A 384 -4.89 -17.11 -29.42
CA ARG A 384 -5.73 -17.80 -30.42
C ARG A 384 -6.26 -19.13 -29.88
N ASN A 385 -5.44 -19.91 -29.19
CA ASN A 385 -5.82 -21.24 -28.74
C ASN A 385 -6.81 -21.20 -27.57
N TYR A 386 -6.53 -20.38 -26.55
CA TYR A 386 -7.28 -20.35 -25.29
C TYR A 386 -8.30 -19.22 -25.21
N GLY A 387 -8.17 -18.21 -26.07
CA GLY A 387 -8.94 -16.97 -26.00
C GLY A 387 -8.29 -15.93 -25.08
N GLY A 388 -8.99 -14.82 -24.89
CA GLY A 388 -8.58 -13.75 -23.97
C GLY A 388 -9.69 -12.76 -23.68
N GLY A 389 -9.43 -11.85 -22.74
CA GLY A 389 -10.30 -10.73 -22.43
C GLY A 389 -10.19 -9.59 -23.46
N THR A 390 -10.95 -8.52 -23.23
CA THR A 390 -11.01 -7.36 -24.15
C THR A 390 -9.68 -6.65 -24.33
N MET A 391 -8.74 -6.83 -23.40
CA MET A 391 -7.41 -6.19 -23.42
C MET A 391 -6.27 -7.17 -23.74
N SER A 392 -6.53 -8.48 -23.92
CA SER A 392 -5.48 -9.48 -24.06
C SER A 392 -4.59 -9.28 -25.29
N TRP A 393 -5.07 -8.62 -26.34
CA TRP A 393 -4.24 -8.30 -27.51
C TRP A 393 -3.12 -7.31 -27.20
N MET A 394 -3.25 -6.48 -26.16
CA MET A 394 -2.19 -5.56 -25.73
C MET A 394 -0.95 -6.30 -25.19
N THR A 395 -1.08 -7.59 -24.85
CA THR A 395 0.02 -8.40 -24.34
C THR A 395 1.15 -8.59 -25.36
N ILE A 396 0.86 -8.52 -26.67
CA ILE A 396 1.87 -8.72 -27.73
C ILE A 396 2.64 -7.45 -28.09
N TRP A 397 2.28 -6.30 -27.50
CA TRP A 397 2.86 -5.02 -27.85
C TRP A 397 4.33 -4.85 -27.42
N PRO A 398 5.08 -3.95 -28.07
CA PRO A 398 6.47 -3.68 -27.72
C PRO A 398 6.65 -3.26 -26.25
N GLY A 399 7.80 -3.62 -25.69
CA GLY A 399 8.14 -3.30 -24.28
C GLY A 399 7.64 -4.33 -23.27
N ASN A 400 6.74 -5.23 -23.66
CA ASN A 400 6.32 -6.34 -22.80
C ASN A 400 7.39 -7.44 -22.73
N HIS A 401 7.55 -7.97 -21.53
CA HIS A 401 8.25 -9.22 -21.24
C HIS A 401 7.22 -10.31 -20.90
N TYR A 402 7.63 -11.56 -21.00
CA TYR A 402 6.70 -12.68 -20.87
C TYR A 402 7.15 -13.64 -19.78
N LEU A 403 6.21 -14.10 -18.97
CA LEU A 403 6.39 -15.22 -18.05
C LEU A 403 5.51 -16.36 -18.52
N PHE A 404 6.14 -17.41 -19.02
CA PHE A 404 5.50 -18.67 -19.37
C PHE A 404 5.61 -19.65 -18.19
N ASP A 405 4.64 -20.55 -18.06
CA ASP A 405 4.62 -21.62 -17.05
C ASP A 405 5.68 -22.70 -17.32
N ASP A 406 5.90 -23.02 -18.59
CA ASP A 406 6.89 -24.00 -19.05
C ASP A 406 7.78 -23.40 -20.14
N VAL A 407 9.02 -23.91 -20.25
CA VAL A 407 10.02 -23.42 -21.22
C VAL A 407 9.85 -24.08 -22.59
N ASP A 408 9.44 -25.35 -22.62
CA ASP A 408 9.39 -26.18 -23.81
C ASP A 408 7.97 -26.24 -24.39
N ALA A 409 6.95 -26.29 -23.54
CA ALA A 409 5.53 -26.40 -23.93
C ALA A 409 4.63 -25.46 -23.11
N PRO A 410 4.70 -24.15 -23.35
CA PRO A 410 3.96 -23.16 -22.58
C PRO A 410 2.45 -23.32 -22.77
N SER A 411 1.71 -23.32 -21.67
CA SER A 411 0.25 -23.37 -21.65
C SER A 411 -0.37 -22.07 -21.13
N THR A 412 0.41 -21.28 -20.39
CA THR A 412 0.00 -19.96 -19.93
C THR A 412 1.06 -18.91 -20.20
N VAL A 413 0.62 -17.65 -20.32
CA VAL A 413 1.52 -16.50 -20.40
C VAL A 413 0.99 -15.33 -19.58
N VAL A 414 1.89 -14.68 -18.86
CA VAL A 414 1.67 -13.38 -18.23
C VAL A 414 2.60 -12.37 -18.86
N ALA A 415 2.05 -11.39 -19.59
CA ALA A 415 2.82 -10.26 -20.08
C ALA A 415 3.07 -9.26 -18.95
N TYR A 416 4.26 -8.68 -18.89
CA TYR A 416 4.61 -7.72 -17.85
C TYR A 416 5.65 -6.70 -18.28
N GLN A 417 5.65 -5.54 -17.63
CA GLN A 417 6.70 -4.53 -17.75
C GLN A 417 7.41 -4.28 -16.41
N ARG A 418 8.62 -3.70 -16.48
CA ARG A 418 9.47 -3.44 -15.31
C ARG A 418 9.83 -1.97 -15.22
N HIS A 419 9.23 -1.28 -14.26
CA HIS A 419 9.45 0.16 -14.08
C HIS A 419 9.62 0.50 -12.61
N ALA A 420 10.59 1.38 -12.31
CA ALA A 420 10.83 1.92 -10.97
C ALA A 420 10.96 0.87 -9.83
N GLY A 421 11.34 -0.38 -10.10
CA GLY A 421 11.40 -1.47 -9.12
C GLY A 421 10.06 -2.17 -8.82
N THR A 422 9.10 -1.98 -9.71
CA THR A 422 7.80 -2.65 -9.77
C THR A 422 7.76 -3.52 -11.03
N MET A 423 7.17 -4.70 -10.92
CA MET A 423 6.83 -5.57 -12.04
C MET A 423 5.32 -5.52 -12.23
N ILE A 424 4.89 -4.94 -13.35
CA ILE A 424 3.48 -4.71 -13.66
C ILE A 424 3.04 -5.82 -14.60
N ALA A 425 2.28 -6.81 -14.11
CA ALA A 425 1.53 -7.70 -14.97
C ALA A 425 0.46 -6.89 -15.71
N LEU A 426 0.45 -7.04 -17.02
CA LEU A 426 -0.41 -6.33 -17.92
C LEU A 426 -1.56 -7.26 -18.31
N THR A 427 -2.79 -6.86 -18.00
CA THR A 427 -4.01 -7.62 -18.29
C THR A 427 -4.05 -9.00 -17.64
N ASP A 428 -5.10 -9.77 -17.94
CA ASP A 428 -5.30 -11.11 -17.42
C ASP A 428 -4.27 -12.11 -17.97
N PRO A 429 -3.89 -13.14 -17.21
CA PRO A 429 -3.13 -14.26 -17.74
C PRO A 429 -3.86 -14.90 -18.93
N VAL A 430 -3.12 -15.23 -19.98
CA VAL A 430 -3.66 -15.96 -21.12
C VAL A 430 -3.36 -17.45 -20.94
N GLY A 431 -4.37 -18.30 -21.01
CA GLY A 431 -4.23 -19.75 -20.88
C GLY A 431 -5.53 -20.43 -20.43
N PRO A 432 -5.50 -21.72 -20.06
CA PRO A 432 -6.64 -22.42 -19.48
C PRO A 432 -7.15 -21.72 -18.19
N PRO A 433 -8.47 -21.49 -18.04
CA PRO A 433 -9.03 -20.85 -16.84
C PRO A 433 -8.69 -21.60 -15.54
N GLU A 434 -8.51 -22.91 -15.61
CA GLU A 434 -8.15 -23.77 -14.48
C GLU A 434 -6.77 -23.43 -13.91
N LEU A 435 -5.90 -22.80 -14.70
CA LEU A 435 -4.55 -22.40 -14.32
C LEU A 435 -4.44 -20.94 -13.85
N LEU A 436 -5.53 -20.16 -13.88
CA LEU A 436 -5.52 -18.75 -13.49
C LEU A 436 -4.87 -18.52 -12.12
N ASP A 437 -5.33 -19.26 -11.11
CA ASP A 437 -4.81 -19.20 -9.75
C ASP A 437 -3.33 -19.58 -9.66
N GLN A 438 -2.85 -20.47 -10.52
CA GLN A 438 -1.45 -20.84 -10.61
C GLN A 438 -0.63 -19.72 -11.25
N SER A 439 -1.05 -19.18 -12.39
CA SER A 439 -0.37 -18.08 -13.08
C SER A 439 -0.24 -16.84 -12.18
N VAL A 440 -1.30 -16.51 -11.43
CA VAL A 440 -1.25 -15.40 -10.46
C VAL A 440 -0.21 -15.66 -9.37
N ARG A 441 -0.15 -16.89 -8.84
CA ARG A 441 0.86 -17.29 -7.84
C ARG A 441 2.29 -17.29 -8.39
N GLU A 442 2.49 -17.77 -9.61
CA GLU A 442 3.82 -17.90 -10.22
C GLU A 442 4.42 -16.56 -10.59
N PHE A 443 3.65 -15.69 -11.23
CA PHE A 443 4.06 -14.31 -11.48
C PHE A 443 4.43 -13.59 -10.19
N THR A 444 3.62 -13.78 -9.16
CA THR A 444 3.86 -13.24 -7.83
C THR A 444 5.21 -13.71 -7.25
N LYS A 445 5.47 -15.03 -7.26
CA LYS A 445 6.72 -15.61 -6.78
C LYS A 445 7.92 -15.12 -7.60
N PHE A 446 7.75 -14.99 -8.91
CA PHE A 446 8.76 -14.54 -9.85
C PHE A 446 9.18 -13.10 -9.59
N ALA A 447 8.23 -12.18 -9.43
CA ALA A 447 8.51 -10.78 -9.08
C ALA A 447 9.25 -10.67 -7.73
N GLU A 448 8.81 -11.40 -6.70
CA GLU A 448 9.46 -11.40 -5.39
C GLU A 448 10.89 -11.96 -5.40
N ALA A 449 11.09 -13.05 -6.15
CA ALA A 449 12.40 -13.66 -6.36
C ALA A 449 13.37 -12.72 -7.07
N SER A 450 12.81 -11.83 -7.89
CA SER A 450 13.52 -10.76 -8.60
C SER A 450 13.72 -9.50 -7.76
N GLY A 451 13.22 -9.47 -6.53
CA GLY A 451 13.31 -8.29 -5.65
C GLY A 451 12.43 -7.11 -6.09
N LEU A 452 11.46 -7.35 -6.97
CA LEU A 452 10.54 -6.35 -7.51
C LEU A 452 9.19 -6.42 -6.80
N THR A 453 8.49 -5.28 -6.76
CA THR A 453 7.12 -5.20 -6.22
C THR A 453 6.15 -5.67 -7.30
N PRO A 454 5.37 -6.75 -7.11
CA PRO A 454 4.41 -7.16 -8.13
C PRO A 454 3.14 -6.31 -8.06
N CYS A 455 2.53 -6.12 -9.22
CA CYS A 455 1.30 -5.38 -9.42
C CYS A 455 0.56 -6.01 -10.60
N TRP A 456 -0.76 -6.19 -10.49
CA TRP A 456 -1.61 -6.54 -11.64
C TRP A 456 -2.39 -5.33 -12.07
N PHE A 457 -2.30 -4.96 -13.34
CA PHE A 457 -2.91 -3.75 -13.87
C PHE A 457 -3.79 -4.07 -15.07
N SER A 458 -4.97 -3.45 -15.09
CA SER A 458 -5.99 -3.66 -16.12
C SER A 458 -6.48 -5.11 -16.23
N ILE A 459 -6.74 -5.73 -15.08
CA ILE A 459 -7.26 -7.11 -14.98
C ILE A 459 -8.78 -7.12 -14.81
N ASP A 460 -9.41 -8.24 -15.12
CA ASP A 460 -10.83 -8.45 -14.89
C ASP A 460 -11.17 -8.82 -13.43
N ALA A 461 -12.46 -9.05 -13.18
CA ALA A 461 -12.96 -9.41 -11.85
C ALA A 461 -12.50 -10.81 -11.38
N GLU A 462 -12.25 -11.75 -12.30
CA GLU A 462 -11.87 -13.12 -11.98
C GLU A 462 -10.41 -13.20 -11.52
N THR A 463 -9.50 -12.54 -12.26
CA THR A 463 -8.11 -12.36 -11.87
C THR A 463 -7.99 -11.54 -10.58
N ALA A 464 -8.84 -10.51 -10.40
CA ALA A 464 -8.89 -9.73 -9.17
C ALA A 464 -9.28 -10.62 -7.97
N ALA A 465 -10.33 -11.43 -8.12
CA ALA A 465 -10.76 -12.37 -7.09
C ALA A 465 -9.67 -13.44 -6.79
N SER A 466 -8.91 -13.88 -7.80
CA SER A 466 -7.75 -14.77 -7.61
C SER A 466 -6.67 -14.11 -6.74
N ALA A 467 -6.34 -12.85 -6.99
CA ALA A 467 -5.41 -12.09 -6.18
C ALA A 467 -5.92 -11.90 -4.74
N GLU A 468 -7.21 -11.63 -4.54
CA GLU A 468 -7.83 -11.51 -3.21
C GLU A 468 -7.74 -12.82 -2.41
N ARG A 469 -7.95 -13.98 -3.05
CA ARG A 469 -7.75 -15.29 -2.41
C ARG A 469 -6.32 -15.48 -1.91
N MET A 470 -5.34 -14.82 -2.54
CA MET A 470 -3.95 -14.78 -2.07
C MET A 470 -3.68 -13.72 -0.99
N GLY A 471 -4.71 -13.02 -0.50
CA GLY A 471 -4.60 -11.97 0.51
C GLY A 471 -4.21 -10.60 -0.04
N TRP A 472 -4.31 -10.39 -1.36
CA TRP A 472 -4.06 -9.07 -1.96
C TRP A 472 -5.28 -8.18 -1.83
N ARG A 473 -5.07 -6.90 -2.12
CA ARG A 473 -6.12 -5.90 -2.25
C ARG A 473 -6.34 -5.59 -3.72
N THR A 474 -7.58 -5.29 -4.05
CA THR A 474 -8.00 -4.90 -5.38
C THR A 474 -8.64 -3.53 -5.31
N ALA A 475 -8.58 -2.81 -6.41
CA ALA A 475 -9.32 -1.59 -6.61
C ALA A 475 -9.82 -1.54 -8.04
N GLN A 476 -11.08 -1.20 -8.23
CA GLN A 476 -11.60 -0.94 -9.57
C GLN A 476 -11.06 0.40 -10.05
N ILE A 477 -10.35 0.40 -11.17
CA ILE A 477 -9.66 1.57 -11.70
C ILE A 477 -10.34 2.14 -12.94
N ALA A 478 -11.10 1.32 -13.64
CA ALA A 478 -11.80 1.68 -14.87
C ALA A 478 -13.05 0.81 -15.06
N GLU A 479 -13.87 1.22 -16.04
CA GLU A 479 -14.94 0.40 -16.60
C GLU A 479 -14.75 0.28 -18.11
N ASP A 480 -14.76 -0.95 -18.61
CA ASP A 480 -14.86 -1.22 -20.04
C ASP A 480 -16.33 -1.12 -20.48
N ALA A 481 -16.57 -0.42 -21.59
CA ALA A 481 -17.89 -0.16 -22.13
C ALA A 481 -18.15 -1.10 -23.31
N ILE A 482 -18.94 -2.14 -23.10
CA ILE A 482 -19.15 -3.23 -24.06
C ILE A 482 -20.52 -3.11 -24.71
N VAL A 483 -20.56 -3.11 -26.04
CA VAL A 483 -21.79 -3.10 -26.85
C VAL A 483 -22.07 -4.51 -27.34
N ASP A 484 -23.21 -5.07 -26.96
CA ASP A 484 -23.64 -6.39 -27.44
C ASP A 484 -24.16 -6.27 -28.88
N LEU A 485 -23.65 -7.11 -29.78
CA LEU A 485 -23.92 -7.05 -31.22
C LEU A 485 -25.08 -7.94 -31.69
N PRO A 486 -25.34 -9.15 -31.13
CA PRO A 486 -26.45 -9.99 -31.56
C PRO A 486 -27.79 -9.27 -31.51
N GLY A 487 -28.47 -9.17 -32.66
CA GLY A 487 -29.77 -8.50 -32.77
C GLY A 487 -29.73 -6.97 -32.65
N LEU A 488 -28.54 -6.36 -32.57
CA LEU A 488 -28.35 -4.91 -32.61
C LEU A 488 -29.10 -4.30 -33.81
N ALA A 489 -29.98 -3.36 -33.50
CA ALA A 489 -30.66 -2.53 -34.48
C ALA A 489 -30.79 -1.12 -33.91
N PHE A 490 -30.37 -0.10 -34.68
CA PHE A 490 -30.41 1.30 -34.25
C PHE A 490 -31.84 1.87 -34.26
N LYS A 491 -32.72 1.38 -33.38
CA LYS A 491 -34.14 1.79 -33.31
C LYS A 491 -34.41 2.63 -32.06
N GLY A 492 -35.45 3.46 -32.12
CA GLY A 492 -35.88 4.27 -30.98
C GLY A 492 -35.02 5.51 -30.69
N LYS A 493 -35.35 6.19 -29.58
CA LYS A 493 -34.70 7.43 -29.11
C LYS A 493 -33.24 7.24 -28.68
N PRO A 494 -32.84 6.16 -27.98
CA PRO A 494 -31.45 6.01 -27.52
C PRO A 494 -30.41 6.02 -28.66
N TRP A 495 -30.77 5.49 -29.84
CA TRP A 495 -29.91 5.39 -31.01
C TRP A 495 -30.01 6.57 -31.99
N GLN A 496 -30.68 7.67 -31.59
CA GLN A 496 -30.92 8.82 -32.47
C GLN A 496 -29.61 9.45 -32.96
N HIS A 497 -28.59 9.57 -32.11
CA HIS A 497 -27.30 10.15 -32.48
C HIS A 497 -26.62 9.36 -33.60
N VAL A 498 -26.56 8.03 -33.47
CA VAL A 498 -25.97 7.13 -34.47
C VAL A 498 -26.74 7.19 -35.79
N ARG A 499 -28.08 7.08 -35.75
CA ARG A 499 -28.93 7.21 -36.95
C ARG A 499 -28.74 8.53 -37.68
N THR A 500 -28.68 9.63 -36.92
CA THR A 500 -28.50 10.98 -37.49
C THR A 500 -27.14 11.10 -38.17
N ALA A 501 -26.08 10.60 -37.53
CA ALA A 501 -24.74 10.57 -38.09
C ALA A 501 -24.68 9.76 -39.39
N MET A 502 -25.25 8.56 -39.41
CA MET A 502 -25.29 7.69 -40.60
C MET A 502 -26.08 8.31 -41.76
N ASN A 503 -27.25 8.90 -41.49
CA ASN A 503 -28.05 9.57 -42.51
C ASN A 503 -27.32 10.79 -43.10
N LYS A 504 -26.64 11.56 -42.25
CA LYS A 504 -25.86 12.73 -42.69
C LYS A 504 -24.65 12.30 -43.52
N ALA A 505 -23.91 11.27 -43.09
CA ALA A 505 -22.77 10.72 -43.83
C ALA A 505 -23.20 10.25 -45.23
N LYS A 506 -24.33 9.55 -45.33
CA LYS A 506 -24.90 9.13 -46.63
C LYS A 506 -25.24 10.31 -47.53
N LYS A 507 -25.81 11.39 -46.98
CA LYS A 507 -26.15 12.60 -47.75
C LYS A 507 -24.90 13.33 -48.26
N GLU A 508 -23.82 13.32 -47.48
CA GLU A 508 -22.53 13.95 -47.81
C GLU A 508 -21.59 13.01 -48.57
N GLY A 509 -22.05 11.81 -48.95
CA GLY A 509 -21.28 10.88 -49.79
C GLY A 509 -20.14 10.16 -49.07
N LEU A 510 -20.07 10.21 -47.74
CA LEU A 510 -19.09 9.46 -46.96
C LEU A 510 -19.37 7.95 -47.00
N ARG A 511 -18.29 7.18 -47.11
CA ARG A 511 -18.28 5.72 -47.12
C ARG A 511 -17.48 5.19 -45.93
N HIS A 512 -18.03 4.19 -45.27
CA HIS A 512 -17.32 3.39 -44.28
C HIS A 512 -16.51 2.31 -44.99
N ARG A 513 -15.26 2.12 -44.59
CA ARG A 513 -14.41 1.02 -45.07
C ARG A 513 -13.77 0.35 -43.86
N LEU A 514 -14.06 -0.94 -43.65
CA LEU A 514 -13.35 -1.77 -42.69
C LEU A 514 -12.25 -2.53 -43.44
N VAL A 515 -10.99 -2.22 -43.12
CA VAL A 515 -9.82 -2.69 -43.87
C VAL A 515 -8.70 -3.12 -42.94
N ARG A 516 -7.71 -3.84 -43.46
CA ARG A 516 -6.41 -3.98 -42.79
C ARG A 516 -5.54 -2.82 -43.22
N LEU A 517 -5.06 -2.02 -42.27
CA LEU A 517 -4.30 -0.80 -42.60
C LEU A 517 -3.02 -1.11 -43.37
N ALA A 518 -2.37 -2.24 -43.08
CA ALA A 518 -1.15 -2.67 -43.77
C ALA A 518 -1.36 -2.93 -45.28
N ASP A 519 -2.58 -3.31 -45.68
CA ASP A 519 -2.93 -3.59 -47.08
C ASP A 519 -3.31 -2.30 -47.85
N GLU A 520 -3.49 -1.18 -47.15
CA GLU A 520 -3.93 0.07 -47.77
C GLU A 520 -2.81 0.78 -48.54
N PRO A 521 -3.16 1.49 -49.63
CA PRO A 521 -2.21 2.32 -50.36
C PRO A 521 -1.49 3.33 -49.46
N PHE A 522 -0.26 3.68 -49.85
CA PHE A 522 0.54 4.67 -49.11
C PHE A 522 -0.22 6.00 -48.91
N SER A 523 -1.03 6.42 -49.88
CA SER A 523 -1.84 7.65 -49.77
C SER A 523 -2.88 7.62 -48.65
N VAL A 524 -3.45 6.45 -48.33
CA VAL A 524 -4.38 6.29 -47.20
C VAL A 524 -3.60 6.21 -45.90
N ARG A 525 -2.53 5.40 -45.85
CA ARG A 525 -1.68 5.28 -44.66
C ARG A 525 -1.05 6.62 -44.24
N ALA A 526 -0.62 7.43 -45.21
CA ALA A 526 -0.11 8.77 -44.96
C ALA A 526 -1.17 9.71 -44.36
N GLN A 527 -2.42 9.62 -44.80
CA GLN A 527 -3.52 10.40 -44.20
C GLN A 527 -3.84 9.93 -42.77
N VAL A 528 -3.82 8.62 -42.52
CA VAL A 528 -3.99 8.05 -41.17
C VAL A 528 -2.89 8.55 -40.23
N GLN A 529 -1.64 8.52 -40.70
CA GLN A 529 -0.49 9.02 -39.96
C GLN A 529 -0.62 10.54 -39.69
N ALA A 530 -1.04 11.33 -40.67
CA ALA A 530 -1.24 12.77 -40.48
C ALA A 530 -2.32 13.08 -39.43
N ILE A 531 -3.45 12.37 -39.45
CA ILE A 531 -4.52 12.50 -38.43
C ILE A 531 -3.99 12.09 -37.05
N SER A 532 -3.15 11.05 -37.00
CA SER A 532 -2.50 10.58 -35.79
C SER A 532 -1.57 11.65 -35.20
N GLU A 533 -0.70 12.23 -36.01
CA GLU A 533 0.27 13.26 -35.63
C GLU A 533 -0.40 14.57 -35.19
N GLU A 534 -1.44 15.01 -35.92
CA GLU A 534 -2.26 16.17 -35.55
C GLU A 534 -2.83 16.01 -34.14
N TRP A 535 -3.40 14.84 -33.84
CA TRP A 535 -3.98 14.55 -32.53
C TRP A 535 -2.95 14.56 -31.40
N VAL A 536 -1.73 14.04 -31.64
CA VAL A 536 -0.64 14.04 -30.63
C VAL A 536 -0.12 15.46 -30.40
N GLY A 537 0.07 16.23 -31.48
CA GLY A 537 0.58 17.60 -31.43
C GLY A 537 -0.29 18.54 -30.59
N ASP A 538 -1.61 18.40 -30.68
CA ASP A 538 -2.58 19.21 -29.92
C ASP A 538 -2.53 18.96 -28.40
N LYS A 539 -2.00 17.81 -27.95
CA LYS A 539 -2.02 17.39 -26.54
C LYS A 539 -0.77 17.76 -25.75
N GLY A 540 0.33 18.13 -26.42
CA GLY A 540 1.57 18.55 -25.76
C GLY A 540 2.31 17.45 -24.98
N LEU A 541 1.99 16.16 -25.24
CA LEU A 541 2.72 14.99 -24.72
C LEU A 541 3.21 14.13 -25.88
N PRO A 542 4.32 13.38 -25.70
CA PRO A 542 4.70 12.34 -26.65
C PRO A 542 3.62 11.26 -26.73
N GLU A 543 3.68 10.43 -27.78
CA GLU A 543 2.78 9.30 -27.93
C GLU A 543 2.88 8.37 -26.70
N MET A 544 1.73 8.01 -26.16
CA MET A 544 1.63 7.12 -25.00
C MET A 544 1.65 5.67 -25.48
N GLY A 545 2.17 4.77 -24.64
CA GLY A 545 2.18 3.33 -24.91
C GLY A 545 1.48 2.50 -23.82
N PHE A 546 1.95 1.27 -23.65
CA PHE A 546 1.54 0.31 -22.60
C PHE A 546 0.14 -0.29 -22.76
N THR A 547 -0.92 0.51 -22.60
CA THR A 547 -2.32 0.06 -22.85
C THR A 547 -3.07 0.93 -23.85
N LEU A 548 -2.35 1.86 -24.48
CA LEU A 548 -2.82 2.72 -25.55
C LEU A 548 -1.94 2.45 -26.77
N GLY A 549 -2.57 2.08 -27.88
CA GLY A 549 -1.88 1.83 -29.14
C GLY A 549 -1.80 3.08 -30.02
N GLY A 550 -0.89 3.01 -30.99
CA GLY A 550 -0.69 4.01 -32.03
C GLY A 550 -1.02 3.45 -33.42
N VAL A 551 -0.49 4.13 -34.43
CA VAL A 551 -0.60 3.67 -35.83
C VAL A 551 0.20 2.38 -36.05
N ASP A 552 1.30 2.19 -35.33
CA ASP A 552 2.14 1.00 -35.43
C ASP A 552 1.39 -0.27 -35.00
N GLU A 553 0.66 -0.23 -33.89
CA GLU A 553 -0.19 -1.34 -33.44
C GLU A 553 -1.39 -1.56 -34.40
N ALA A 554 -1.87 -0.50 -35.05
CA ALA A 554 -2.93 -0.59 -36.06
C ALA A 554 -2.46 -1.23 -37.38
N LEU A 555 -1.14 -1.39 -37.59
CA LEU A 555 -0.56 -2.08 -38.74
C LEU A 555 -0.43 -3.60 -38.52
N ASP A 556 -0.76 -4.15 -37.34
CA ASP A 556 -0.75 -5.61 -37.14
C ASP A 556 -1.72 -6.30 -38.13
N PRO A 557 -1.32 -7.41 -38.80
CA PRO A 557 -2.15 -8.09 -39.80
C PRO A 557 -3.50 -8.62 -39.33
N GLU A 558 -3.70 -8.79 -38.02
CA GLU A 558 -4.96 -9.24 -37.40
C GLU A 558 -5.77 -8.10 -36.77
N THR A 559 -5.21 -6.89 -36.72
CA THR A 559 -5.97 -5.68 -36.39
C THR A 559 -6.74 -5.21 -37.64
N VAL A 560 -7.95 -4.70 -37.43
CA VAL A 560 -8.72 -4.04 -38.49
C VAL A 560 -8.91 -2.56 -38.18
N VAL A 561 -9.00 -1.75 -39.22
CA VAL A 561 -9.21 -0.31 -39.14
C VAL A 561 -10.48 0.06 -39.88
N SER A 562 -11.37 0.76 -39.18
CA SER A 562 -12.50 1.45 -39.78
C SER A 562 -12.03 2.83 -40.26
N LEU A 563 -12.36 3.18 -41.49
CA LEU A 563 -12.07 4.46 -42.13
C LEU A 563 -13.37 5.09 -42.64
N ALA A 564 -13.51 6.41 -42.46
CA ALA A 564 -14.53 7.21 -43.12
C ALA A 564 -13.89 7.99 -44.26
N VAL A 565 -14.28 7.68 -45.50
CA VAL A 565 -13.68 8.25 -46.71
C VAL A 565 -14.75 8.92 -47.57
N ASP A 566 -14.49 10.12 -48.07
CA ASP A 566 -15.40 10.84 -48.98
C ASP A 566 -15.23 10.41 -50.45
N GLY A 567 -15.92 11.11 -51.36
CA GLY A 567 -15.85 10.85 -52.80
C GLY A 567 -14.50 11.23 -53.43
N ASP A 568 -13.73 12.10 -52.80
CA ASP A 568 -12.44 12.59 -53.28
C ASP A 568 -11.26 11.76 -52.74
N GLY A 569 -11.53 10.79 -51.85
CA GLY A 569 -10.53 9.91 -51.25
C GLY A 569 -9.90 10.46 -49.96
N SER A 570 -10.51 11.49 -49.36
CA SER A 570 -10.06 12.07 -48.09
C SER A 570 -10.53 11.23 -46.90
N VAL A 571 -9.62 10.90 -46.00
CA VAL A 571 -9.92 10.20 -44.74
C VAL A 571 -10.34 11.21 -43.66
N HIS A 572 -11.57 11.10 -43.16
CA HIS A 572 -12.09 11.99 -42.12
C HIS A 572 -11.90 11.46 -40.70
N GLY A 573 -11.71 10.15 -40.53
CA GLY A 573 -11.54 9.51 -39.23
C GLY A 573 -10.99 8.10 -39.33
N VAL A 574 -10.40 7.65 -38.23
CA VAL A 574 -9.70 6.38 -38.06
C VAL A 574 -10.11 5.76 -36.73
N LEU A 575 -10.61 4.52 -36.79
CA LEU A 575 -10.79 3.67 -35.61
C LEU A 575 -10.01 2.37 -35.78
N SER A 576 -9.09 2.03 -34.87
CA SER A 576 -8.46 0.70 -34.86
C SER A 576 -9.20 -0.24 -33.92
N TRP A 577 -9.27 -1.51 -34.31
CA TRP A 577 -10.01 -2.55 -33.60
C TRP A 577 -9.12 -3.78 -33.41
N LEU A 578 -8.84 -4.08 -32.15
CA LEU A 578 -8.07 -5.25 -31.74
C LEU A 578 -8.99 -6.47 -31.67
N PRO A 579 -8.57 -7.63 -32.18
CA PRO A 579 -9.39 -8.84 -32.11
C PRO A 579 -9.45 -9.37 -30.67
N VAL A 580 -10.65 -9.81 -30.26
CA VAL A 580 -10.85 -10.56 -29.01
C VAL A 580 -11.16 -12.00 -29.37
N TYR A 581 -10.18 -12.87 -29.15
CA TYR A 581 -10.29 -14.30 -29.45
C TYR A 581 -11.08 -15.04 -28.38
N GLY A 582 -11.96 -15.93 -28.82
CA GLY A 582 -12.43 -17.05 -28.04
C GLY A 582 -11.50 -18.26 -28.20
N ARG A 583 -11.96 -19.42 -27.69
CA ARG A 583 -11.24 -20.69 -27.88
C ARG A 583 -11.18 -21.08 -29.36
N HIS A 584 -10.11 -21.78 -29.75
CA HIS A 584 -9.91 -22.35 -31.08
C HIS A 584 -9.80 -21.34 -32.24
N GLY A 585 -9.27 -20.15 -31.98
CA GLY A 585 -8.88 -19.19 -33.02
C GLY A 585 -10.03 -18.38 -33.61
N VAL A 586 -11.22 -18.44 -33.02
CA VAL A 586 -12.39 -17.69 -33.48
C VAL A 586 -12.42 -16.32 -32.81
N VAL A 587 -12.49 -15.24 -33.59
CA VAL A 587 -12.70 -13.89 -33.08
C VAL A 587 -14.15 -13.77 -32.60
N GLN A 588 -14.35 -13.52 -31.30
CA GLN A 588 -15.67 -13.36 -30.69
C GLN A 588 -16.08 -11.90 -30.51
N GLY A 589 -15.13 -10.97 -30.52
CA GLY A 589 -15.41 -9.55 -30.38
C GLY A 589 -14.25 -8.69 -30.84
N TRP A 590 -14.44 -7.37 -30.75
CA TRP A 590 -13.46 -6.38 -31.16
C TRP A 590 -13.33 -5.28 -30.12
N THR A 591 -12.11 -4.87 -29.79
CA THR A 591 -11.83 -3.79 -28.84
C THR A 591 -11.32 -2.56 -29.56
N LEU A 592 -12.00 -1.43 -29.39
CA LEU A 592 -11.58 -0.14 -29.91
C LEU A 592 -10.30 0.32 -29.21
N ASP A 593 -9.28 0.70 -29.97
CA ASP A 593 -8.01 1.20 -29.43
C ASP A 593 -7.78 2.65 -29.88
N VAL A 594 -7.42 2.87 -31.15
CA VAL A 594 -7.27 4.21 -31.72
C VAL A 594 -8.65 4.76 -32.07
N MET A 595 -8.94 5.99 -31.62
CA MET A 595 -10.16 6.72 -31.99
C MET A 595 -9.81 8.17 -32.32
N ARG A 596 -9.46 8.44 -33.59
CA ARG A 596 -8.98 9.77 -34.03
C ARG A 596 -9.81 10.29 -35.21
N ARG A 597 -9.98 11.61 -35.26
CA ARG A 597 -10.69 12.31 -36.35
C ARG A 597 -9.88 13.49 -36.82
N ARG A 598 -10.02 13.83 -38.09
CA ARG A 598 -9.48 15.07 -38.66
C ARG A 598 -10.21 16.28 -38.06
N SER A 599 -9.50 17.37 -37.78
CA SER A 599 -10.09 18.58 -37.17
C SER A 599 -11.09 19.28 -38.08
N ASP A 600 -10.79 19.39 -39.37
CA ASP A 600 -11.60 19.98 -40.44
C ASP A 600 -12.52 18.95 -41.16
N GLY A 601 -12.68 17.75 -40.58
CA GLY A 601 -13.42 16.65 -41.16
C GLY A 601 -14.93 16.64 -40.90
N PHE A 602 -15.59 15.57 -41.37
CA PHE A 602 -17.01 15.33 -41.13
C PHE A 602 -17.34 15.30 -39.62
N GLY A 603 -18.20 16.21 -39.15
CA GLY A 603 -18.43 16.42 -37.72
C GLY A 603 -18.76 15.15 -36.92
N PRO A 604 -19.85 14.41 -37.24
CA PRO A 604 -20.24 13.21 -36.50
C PRO A 604 -19.57 11.93 -37.06
N VAL A 605 -18.28 12.03 -37.46
CA VAL A 605 -17.55 10.91 -38.07
C VAL A 605 -17.39 9.72 -37.14
N ILE A 606 -17.13 9.93 -35.86
CA ILE A 606 -16.93 8.84 -34.91
C ILE A 606 -18.24 8.07 -34.69
N GLU A 607 -19.38 8.75 -34.49
CA GLU A 607 -20.68 8.08 -34.38
C GLU A 607 -21.04 7.28 -35.65
N PHE A 608 -20.74 7.83 -36.84
CA PHE A 608 -20.95 7.14 -38.11
C PHE A 608 -20.08 5.89 -38.23
N MET A 609 -18.79 5.99 -37.91
CA MET A 609 -17.85 4.88 -38.01
C MET A 609 -18.15 3.78 -37.00
N LEU A 610 -18.39 4.12 -35.73
CA LEU A 610 -18.77 3.15 -34.70
C LEU A 610 -20.06 2.42 -35.09
N GLY A 611 -21.09 3.16 -35.49
CA GLY A 611 -22.35 2.54 -35.94
C GLY A 611 -22.18 1.61 -37.14
N SER A 612 -21.35 1.99 -38.11
CA SER A 612 -21.08 1.17 -39.30
C SER A 612 -20.26 -0.07 -38.97
N ALA A 613 -19.21 0.07 -38.15
CA ALA A 613 -18.37 -1.03 -37.69
C ALA A 613 -19.18 -2.06 -36.90
N PHE A 614 -20.08 -1.64 -36.01
CA PHE A 614 -20.93 -2.56 -35.25
C PHE A 614 -21.83 -3.43 -36.14
N LEU A 615 -22.42 -2.85 -37.19
CA LEU A 615 -23.24 -3.62 -38.12
C LEU A 615 -22.40 -4.61 -38.93
N GLU A 616 -21.17 -4.23 -39.29
CA GLU A 616 -20.26 -5.11 -40.03
C GLU A 616 -19.73 -6.25 -39.16
N PHE A 617 -19.34 -5.97 -37.91
CA PHE A 617 -18.96 -6.99 -36.93
C PHE A 617 -20.12 -7.92 -36.59
N GLN A 618 -21.34 -7.40 -36.45
CA GLN A 618 -22.54 -8.22 -36.31
C GLN A 618 -22.72 -9.17 -37.50
N ALA A 619 -22.55 -8.67 -38.74
CA ALA A 619 -22.65 -9.48 -39.94
C ALA A 619 -21.56 -10.56 -40.05
N GLN A 620 -20.39 -10.32 -39.44
CA GLN A 620 -19.30 -11.29 -39.30
C GLN A 620 -19.53 -12.29 -38.14
N GLY A 621 -20.61 -12.14 -37.37
CA GLY A 621 -20.95 -13.03 -36.26
C GLY A 621 -20.26 -12.71 -34.93
N ALA A 622 -19.66 -11.52 -34.79
CA ALA A 622 -19.10 -11.08 -33.51
C ALA A 622 -20.20 -10.90 -32.45
N LEU A 623 -19.87 -11.23 -31.21
CA LEU A 623 -20.79 -11.20 -30.07
C LEU A 623 -20.82 -9.81 -29.40
N PHE A 624 -19.71 -9.09 -29.43
CA PHE A 624 -19.62 -7.78 -28.79
C PHE A 624 -18.56 -6.90 -29.44
N ALA A 625 -18.66 -5.60 -29.21
CA ALA A 625 -17.59 -4.64 -29.44
C ALA A 625 -17.31 -3.85 -28.15
N SER A 626 -16.08 -3.91 -27.66
CA SER A 626 -15.60 -3.09 -26.55
C SER A 626 -15.20 -1.72 -27.07
N LEU A 627 -15.66 -0.67 -26.38
CA LEU A 627 -15.22 0.70 -26.60
C LEU A 627 -13.99 1.05 -25.75
N SER A 628 -13.33 0.05 -25.16
CA SER A 628 -12.19 0.13 -24.24
C SER A 628 -12.48 0.81 -22.90
N GLY A 629 -11.58 0.59 -21.93
CA GLY A 629 -11.67 1.09 -20.57
C GLY A 629 -11.71 2.62 -20.49
N ALA A 630 -12.64 3.15 -19.71
CA ALA A 630 -12.61 4.53 -19.25
C ALA A 630 -12.31 4.54 -17.73
N PRO A 631 -11.32 5.32 -17.26
CA PRO A 631 -11.06 5.47 -15.84
C PRO A 631 -12.33 5.89 -15.08
N LEU A 632 -12.52 5.29 -13.91
CA LEU A 632 -13.63 5.65 -13.03
C LEU A 632 -13.31 6.97 -12.31
N ALA A 633 -14.22 7.93 -12.39
CA ALA A 633 -14.30 8.98 -11.37
C ALA A 633 -14.88 8.34 -10.10
N SER A 634 -14.18 8.49 -8.97
CA SER A 634 -14.50 7.88 -7.67
C SER A 634 -16.00 7.64 -7.45
N SER A 635 -16.42 6.37 -7.36
CA SER A 635 -17.75 6.00 -6.92
C SER A 635 -17.65 5.01 -5.75
N THR A 636 -17.68 5.54 -4.52
CA THR A 636 -18.34 4.95 -3.34
C THR A 636 -18.17 5.91 -2.17
N GLY A 637 -19.27 6.53 -1.74
CA GLY A 637 -19.31 7.52 -0.68
C GLY A 637 -19.28 6.91 0.73
N GLU A 638 -18.19 6.22 1.10
CA GLU A 638 -17.95 5.82 2.49
C GLU A 638 -16.72 6.51 3.09
N VAL A 639 -16.84 6.80 4.38
CA VAL A 639 -16.06 7.78 5.14
C VAL A 639 -14.62 7.30 5.36
N SER A 640 -13.75 7.57 4.39
CA SER A 640 -12.29 7.79 4.48
C SER A 640 -11.70 7.62 3.08
N ALA A 641 -11.21 8.68 2.44
CA ALA A 641 -10.45 8.55 1.19
C ALA A 641 -9.29 7.57 1.40
N SER A 642 -9.42 6.38 0.82
CA SER A 642 -8.43 5.32 0.93
C SER A 642 -7.13 5.76 0.24
N ALA A 643 -5.99 5.15 0.58
CA ALA A 643 -4.75 5.44 -0.15
C ALA A 643 -4.88 5.14 -1.65
N THR A 644 -5.77 4.21 -2.01
CA THR A 644 -6.13 3.89 -3.38
C THR A 644 -6.87 5.02 -4.07
N ASP A 645 -7.88 5.61 -3.43
CA ASP A 645 -8.65 6.74 -4.01
C ASP A 645 -7.71 7.90 -4.35
N ARG A 646 -6.75 8.20 -3.48
CA ARG A 646 -5.72 9.21 -3.76
C ARG A 646 -4.83 8.86 -4.95
N LEU A 647 -4.47 7.59 -5.13
CA LEU A 647 -3.70 7.17 -6.30
C LEU A 647 -4.55 7.31 -7.57
N LEU A 648 -5.82 6.91 -7.53
CA LEU A 648 -6.74 7.00 -8.67
C LEU A 648 -7.05 8.44 -9.03
N ASP A 649 -7.28 9.30 -8.05
CA ASP A 649 -7.44 10.74 -8.24
C ASP A 649 -6.16 11.34 -8.84
N ALA A 650 -4.98 10.92 -8.37
CA ALA A 650 -3.71 11.40 -8.91
C ALA A 650 -3.46 10.93 -10.36
N LEU A 651 -3.70 9.66 -10.67
CA LEU A 651 -3.56 9.12 -12.03
C LEU A 651 -4.62 9.70 -12.97
N GLY A 652 -5.87 9.79 -12.51
CA GLY A 652 -6.98 10.38 -13.24
C GLY A 652 -6.75 11.86 -13.52
N GLY A 653 -6.36 12.64 -12.51
CA GLY A 653 -6.02 14.06 -12.66
C GLY A 653 -4.79 14.30 -13.53
N ALA A 654 -3.77 13.44 -13.43
CA ALA A 654 -2.59 13.52 -14.30
C ALA A 654 -2.95 13.29 -15.78
N LEU A 655 -3.86 12.36 -16.06
CA LEU A 655 -4.20 11.98 -17.43
C LEU A 655 -5.42 12.73 -18.01
N GLU A 656 -6.29 13.34 -17.17
CA GLU A 656 -7.51 14.07 -17.59
C GLU A 656 -7.24 15.20 -18.61
N PRO A 657 -6.20 16.05 -18.45
CA PRO A 657 -5.90 17.11 -19.44
C PRO A 657 -5.58 16.55 -20.83
N PHE A 658 -5.05 15.33 -20.88
CA PHE A 658 -4.56 14.71 -22.12
C PHE A 658 -5.63 13.82 -22.76
N TYR A 659 -6.44 13.13 -21.96
CA TYR A 659 -7.40 12.15 -22.45
C TYR A 659 -8.87 12.57 -22.35
N GLY A 660 -9.22 13.53 -21.48
CA GLY A 660 -10.58 14.03 -21.30
C GLY A 660 -11.59 12.94 -20.92
N PHE A 661 -11.28 12.13 -19.88
CA PHE A 661 -11.98 10.89 -19.59
C PHE A 661 -13.48 11.08 -19.34
N ARG A 662 -13.86 12.17 -18.65
CA ARG A 662 -15.28 12.47 -18.39
C ARG A 662 -16.07 12.67 -19.68
N SER A 663 -15.48 13.39 -20.64
CA SER A 663 -16.11 13.64 -21.94
C SER A 663 -16.20 12.36 -22.79
N LEU A 664 -15.18 11.51 -22.70
CA LEU A 664 -15.12 10.23 -23.40
C LEU A 664 -16.13 9.21 -22.83
N HIS A 665 -16.26 9.13 -21.50
CA HIS A 665 -17.24 8.26 -20.87
C HIS A 665 -18.67 8.68 -21.23
N ALA A 666 -18.97 9.99 -21.20
CA ALA A 666 -20.27 10.51 -21.63
C ALA A 666 -20.55 10.23 -23.12
N PHE A 667 -19.52 10.26 -23.97
CA PHE A 667 -19.62 9.90 -25.38
C PHE A 667 -19.97 8.42 -25.56
N LYS A 668 -19.27 7.50 -24.89
CA LYS A 668 -19.49 6.04 -24.98
C LYS A 668 -20.91 5.63 -24.58
N LYS A 669 -21.55 6.36 -23.65
CA LYS A 669 -22.94 6.12 -23.23
C LYS A 669 -23.97 6.20 -24.38
N LYS A 670 -23.67 6.92 -25.46
CA LYS A 670 -24.55 7.00 -26.65
C LYS A 670 -24.80 5.64 -27.31
N PHE A 671 -23.91 4.66 -27.09
CA PHE A 671 -23.94 3.35 -27.74
C PHE A 671 -24.57 2.25 -26.87
N GLN A 672 -25.26 2.62 -25.80
CA GLN A 672 -25.96 1.69 -24.89
C GLN A 672 -25.09 0.52 -24.39
N PRO A 673 -23.87 0.78 -23.88
CA PRO A 673 -23.00 -0.28 -23.43
C PRO A 673 -23.47 -0.89 -22.10
N ARG A 674 -23.12 -2.16 -21.88
CA ARG A 674 -22.96 -2.72 -20.53
C ARG A 674 -21.54 -2.44 -20.04
N TYR A 675 -21.38 -2.22 -18.74
CA TYR A 675 -20.08 -1.89 -18.14
C TYR A 675 -19.48 -3.12 -17.46
N GLN A 676 -18.18 -3.36 -17.67
CA GLN A 676 -17.40 -4.40 -17.01
C GLN A 676 -16.25 -3.75 -16.22
N GLY A 677 -16.10 -4.13 -14.95
CA GLY A 677 -15.06 -3.58 -14.09
C GLY A 677 -13.66 -3.99 -14.51
N VAL A 678 -12.73 -3.04 -14.45
CA VAL A 678 -11.30 -3.23 -14.68
C VAL A 678 -10.56 -2.87 -13.39
N TYR A 679 -9.66 -3.74 -12.95
CA TYR A 679 -9.09 -3.71 -11.61
C TYR A 679 -7.57 -3.57 -11.60
N LEU A 680 -7.07 -3.05 -10.49
CA LEU A 680 -5.68 -3.03 -10.05
C LEU A 680 -5.56 -3.93 -8.83
N ALA A 681 -4.72 -4.97 -8.88
CA ALA A 681 -4.38 -5.75 -7.69
C ALA A 681 -2.99 -5.40 -7.18
N PHE A 682 -2.91 -5.10 -5.89
CA PHE A 682 -1.70 -4.74 -5.18
C PHE A 682 -1.69 -5.38 -3.78
N ARG A 683 -0.51 -5.52 -3.20
CA ARG A 683 -0.37 -6.21 -1.91
C ARG A 683 -0.67 -5.31 -0.72
N ASP A 684 -0.10 -4.11 -0.73
CA ASP A 684 -0.17 -3.16 0.36
C ASP A 684 -0.28 -1.73 -0.16
N GLU A 685 -0.98 -0.88 0.57
CA GLU A 685 -1.13 0.54 0.24
C GLU A 685 0.21 1.28 0.16
N ALA A 686 1.26 0.82 0.87
CA ALA A 686 2.59 1.42 0.77
C ALA A 686 3.28 1.14 -0.58
N ASP A 687 2.76 0.22 -1.39
CA ASP A 687 3.26 -0.01 -2.76
C ASP A 687 2.68 0.99 -3.76
N LEU A 688 1.52 1.58 -3.47
CA LEU A 688 0.77 2.44 -4.39
C LEU A 688 1.59 3.62 -4.94
N PRO A 689 2.40 4.36 -4.17
CA PRO A 689 3.22 5.44 -4.72
C PRO A 689 4.22 4.93 -5.77
N ARG A 690 4.83 3.77 -5.50
CA ARG A 690 5.80 3.15 -6.40
C ARG A 690 5.12 2.57 -7.64
N ILE A 691 3.95 1.98 -7.47
CA ILE A 691 3.10 1.47 -8.54
C ILE A 691 2.67 2.63 -9.45
N GLY A 692 2.23 3.76 -8.89
CA GLY A 692 1.86 4.95 -9.65
C GLY A 692 3.00 5.49 -10.52
N ILE A 693 4.21 5.59 -9.96
CA ILE A 693 5.41 5.97 -10.75
C ILE A 693 5.70 4.94 -11.84
N ALA A 694 5.56 3.66 -11.54
CA ALA A 694 5.82 2.58 -12.49
C ALA A 694 4.83 2.59 -13.66
N ILE A 695 3.53 2.76 -13.38
CA ILE A 695 2.47 2.90 -14.39
C ILE A 695 2.69 4.16 -15.23
N SER A 696 3.01 5.29 -14.60
CA SER A 696 3.29 6.54 -15.32
C SER A 696 4.46 6.40 -16.31
N ARG A 697 5.52 5.69 -15.90
CA ARG A 697 6.66 5.36 -16.79
C ARG A 697 6.32 4.35 -17.87
N ALA A 698 5.37 3.45 -17.63
CA ALA A 698 4.91 2.51 -18.63
C ALA A 698 4.14 3.24 -19.74
N TYR A 699 3.24 4.15 -19.39
CA TYR A 699 2.51 4.98 -20.37
C TYR A 699 3.42 5.96 -21.11
N LEU A 700 4.47 6.47 -20.47
CA LEU A 700 5.37 7.48 -21.00
C LEU A 700 6.84 7.03 -20.92
N PRO A 701 7.24 6.05 -21.75
CA PRO A 701 8.59 5.48 -21.68
C PRO A 701 9.69 6.51 -21.99
N ASP A 702 9.41 7.46 -22.89
CA ASP A 702 10.36 8.47 -23.35
C ASP A 702 10.23 9.83 -22.64
N ALA A 703 9.34 9.95 -21.65
CA ALA A 703 9.17 11.21 -20.94
C ALA A 703 10.39 11.54 -20.07
N THR A 704 10.86 12.78 -20.22
CA THR A 704 11.92 13.32 -19.38
C THR A 704 11.47 13.43 -17.92
N PRO A 705 12.40 13.42 -16.94
CA PRO A 705 12.06 13.62 -15.52
C PRO A 705 11.26 14.91 -15.26
N ARG A 706 11.48 15.96 -16.06
CA ARG A 706 10.75 17.24 -15.98
C ARG A 706 9.29 17.09 -16.41
N GLN A 707 9.03 16.34 -17.48
CA GLN A 707 7.67 16.05 -17.95
C GLN A 707 6.91 15.16 -16.95
N LEU A 708 7.56 14.14 -16.39
CA LEU A 708 6.98 13.33 -15.31
C LEU A 708 6.65 14.16 -14.06
N ALA A 709 7.50 15.13 -13.71
CA ALA A 709 7.23 16.06 -12.61
C ALA A 709 6.06 17.01 -12.92
N GLN A 710 5.93 17.48 -14.17
CA GLN A 710 4.79 18.31 -14.60
C GLN A 710 3.46 17.54 -14.52
N LEU A 711 3.45 16.27 -14.92
CA LEU A 711 2.30 15.35 -14.75
C LEU A 711 1.91 15.17 -13.28
N ALA A 712 2.89 15.01 -12.40
CA ALA A 712 2.63 14.90 -10.96
C ALA A 712 2.06 16.19 -10.37
N MET A 713 2.53 17.36 -10.82
CA MET A 713 2.04 18.66 -10.34
C MET A 713 0.66 19.05 -10.93
N SER A 714 0.31 18.58 -12.13
CA SER A 714 -1.02 18.82 -12.69
C SER A 714 -2.11 18.02 -11.99
N ALA A 715 -1.76 16.90 -11.35
CA ALA A 715 -2.68 16.10 -10.55
C ALA A 715 -3.08 16.75 -9.21
N GLU A 716 -2.34 17.77 -8.74
CA GLU A 716 -2.64 18.50 -7.49
C GLU A 716 -3.55 19.73 -7.70
N ARG A 717 -3.86 20.11 -8.94
CA ARG A 717 -4.77 21.21 -9.29
C ARG A 717 -6.16 20.69 -9.62
#